data_AF-A0A9D6ZT17-F1
#
_entry.id   AF-A0A9D6ZT17-F1
#
_cell.length_a   1.000
_cell.length_b   1.000
_cell.length_c   1.000
_cell.angle_alpha   90.00
_cell.angle_beta   90.00
_cell.angle_gamma   90.00
#
_symmetry.space_group_name_H-M   'P 1'
#
loop_
_entity.id
_entity.type
_entity.pdbx_description
1 polymer ?
#
loop_
_entity_poly.entity_id
_entity_poly.type
_entity_poly.pdbx_seq_one_letter_code
_entity_poly.pdbx_strand_id
1 'polypeptide(L)'
;MSHDSTPAARIAACAALAAFALAAGPVAAYQKIVLDVDVEMRDLATGRDTSFVPFKTQMAVTFDPGWDHTEVYSHQTTVFFAGNNHFESPVASSLPWLPPLDLAPERNLAVYVSYYDPQFGYMYWDDRYYLQDPATQREYRYAISLDTNVDANGGYQPDIQNFKTAELMAFLDGMKAANKPIGYSEVSMVYNYGVHAYEYYVAYHGTARIQSITEVDTPPPPPPPPPPPPPVEPPPPPPPPPPPPPPPPPPVTPPPLPSADAAPAVMLAMSRDQQYFFKAYNDYSDLDGDGVPETTYRDSFQYYGYFHGERCYRYDATNKRFAVAGVASGAHGHYCEGSLDDAWSGNFLNWATMTRMDVVRKALYGGLRATDTAGETVLERAHLPTDGHSFAKYYNGADLAQLVPYGVGATQSATTPLVVDATNIAGTNVPGRDDPIEGITICNTTPEPSTTASSQSTTSPPLVRAVAGNFQLWGANERWQCTWNDEPGTGHSASGANTNSNNAIYSGIYAAGSDPSGTSALKTPAGSRDHVARVKVCETQFFDANRNLENCTVYGTNLKPEGALQRNGLSNQLAFGLVTGSFQKNISGGVLRKNAGSLTNEIDPSNGTFLNLPAPGILNTLNALRVWGYGYKNGTYRSDDSTGGENCSWQITDILASGGGPGEGKCASWGNPFSELYLETLRWYATSTRGATSAFNGDDRTYFAKLTSDTWAVDPLSADTACRSLNVIALNAGVNSYDDDQTKLYAPVDPVATTNAVGTGENVTGHSFLVGRTAANTNETCTAKTISALGSSFGICPEAPTVRGSYHLAGLAYWAHTTDLRADLVGKQTVTTYGLPMATNRAEIRVPISGVAGPEAPFVRILPAFRFLKGSLAIPADPTKDGGGSLFDFRIAQPHVEVADMTSTVPGISAGRYYYAKFVVMWDDSEQGGDFDQDLWGTLEYHYDAATRQLKITTTAVAESTITGQLFGFVVEGTTKDGFHAYSGIENANYTDPTGVTGCTNCQAATATTGQRGAQSYTFTVTGASATPLLKDPLYYAAKWGGFEDLNGNGMPDLREEWDTLDGTGNALPGGDGIPDTFFDLSNPGLLEPALNAAFTRIRATAAQTRAACLGPDSDGDGVIDIVDNCKVVPNANQRDSNQDGYGNVCDADLDNSGFVNTVDLALFKQRFGTHDADADLNGDGFVNVVDLARFKQMFGKPPGPSGLHP
;
A
#
# COMPACT_ATOMS: atom_id res chain seq x y z
N MET A 1 -19.59 -23.99 21.85
CA MET A 1 -21.07 -23.98 21.81
C MET A 1 -21.49 -24.01 20.36
N SER A 2 -22.54 -24.74 19.99
CA SER A 2 -22.97 -24.89 18.59
C SER A 2 -23.83 -23.72 18.09
N HIS A 3 -23.92 -23.57 16.76
CA HIS A 3 -24.82 -22.63 16.10
C HIS A 3 -26.28 -23.09 16.20
N ASP A 4 -26.94 -22.81 17.33
CA ASP A 4 -28.35 -22.42 17.30
C ASP A 4 -28.76 -21.66 18.57
N SER A 5 -29.15 -20.39 18.43
CA SER A 5 -29.70 -19.57 19.50
C SER A 5 -30.31 -18.28 18.93
N THR A 6 -31.59 -18.05 19.20
CA THR A 6 -32.29 -16.82 18.78
C THR A 6 -31.72 -15.60 19.54
N PRO A 7 -31.83 -14.37 18.98
CA PRO A 7 -31.26 -13.18 19.61
C PRO A 7 -31.73 -12.95 21.06
N ALA A 8 -33.00 -13.25 21.35
CA ALA A 8 -33.57 -13.14 22.70
C ALA A 8 -32.88 -14.05 23.73
N ALA A 9 -32.42 -15.25 23.33
CA ALA A 9 -31.72 -16.17 24.23
C ALA A 9 -30.30 -15.67 24.57
N ARG A 10 -29.62 -15.01 23.63
CA ARG A 10 -28.30 -14.41 23.86
C ARG A 10 -28.37 -13.21 24.81
N ILE A 11 -29.39 -12.35 24.65
CA ILE A 11 -29.64 -11.21 25.53
C ILE A 11 -29.90 -11.67 26.98
N ALA A 12 -30.68 -12.74 27.18
CA ALA A 12 -30.94 -13.30 28.51
C ALA A 12 -29.67 -13.84 29.20
N ALA A 13 -28.75 -14.47 28.45
CA ALA A 13 -27.50 -14.98 28.99
C ALA A 13 -26.54 -13.85 29.41
N CYS A 14 -26.39 -12.80 28.58
CA CYS A 14 -25.55 -11.64 28.92
C CYS A 14 -26.10 -10.86 30.12
N ALA A 15 -27.43 -10.71 30.23
CA ALA A 15 -28.06 -10.04 31.36
C ALA A 15 -27.79 -10.76 32.70
N ALA A 16 -27.77 -12.10 32.71
CA ALA A 16 -27.49 -12.88 33.92
C ALA A 16 -26.03 -12.74 34.40
N LEU A 17 -25.07 -12.62 33.47
CA LEU A 17 -23.65 -12.36 33.79
C LEU A 17 -23.43 -10.93 34.30
N ALA A 18 -24.02 -9.92 33.65
CA ALA A 18 -23.94 -8.52 34.08
C ALA A 18 -24.53 -8.29 35.47
N ALA A 19 -25.64 -8.99 35.80
CA ALA A 19 -26.31 -8.87 37.09
C ALA A 19 -25.47 -9.37 38.29
N PHE A 20 -24.46 -10.22 38.07
CA PHE A 20 -23.62 -10.76 39.15
C PHE A 20 -22.42 -9.85 39.50
N ALA A 21 -21.93 -9.05 38.54
CA ALA A 21 -20.80 -8.15 38.73
C ALA A 21 -21.13 -6.91 39.58
N LEU A 22 -22.39 -6.49 39.61
CA LEU A 22 -22.85 -5.23 40.24
C LEU A 22 -23.20 -5.33 41.74
N ALA A 23 -22.97 -6.50 42.38
CA ALA A 23 -23.44 -6.77 43.75
C ALA A 23 -22.31 -6.94 44.80
N ALA A 24 -21.04 -6.89 44.42
CA ALA A 24 -19.90 -7.21 45.29
C ALA A 24 -19.05 -5.98 45.66
N GLY A 25 -19.37 -5.34 46.78
CA GLY A 25 -18.47 -4.38 47.43
C GLY A 25 -17.26 -5.05 48.10
N PRO A 26 -16.23 -4.29 48.53
CA PRO A 26 -14.94 -4.85 48.95
C PRO A 26 -15.00 -5.52 50.33
N VAL A 27 -15.21 -6.84 50.36
CA VAL A 27 -15.04 -7.69 51.56
C VAL A 27 -14.39 -9.02 51.17
N ALA A 28 -13.35 -9.43 51.90
CA ALA A 28 -12.61 -10.66 51.61
C ALA A 28 -13.34 -11.92 52.13
N ALA A 29 -13.57 -12.89 51.24
CA ALA A 29 -13.97 -14.26 51.59
C ALA A 29 -13.57 -15.24 50.47
N TYR A 30 -12.97 -16.38 50.84
CA TYR A 30 -12.70 -17.46 49.88
C TYR A 30 -14.01 -18.17 49.48
N GLN A 31 -14.21 -18.41 48.18
CA GLN A 31 -15.14 -19.43 47.68
C GLN A 31 -14.43 -20.35 46.69
N LYS A 32 -14.58 -21.66 46.88
CA LYS A 32 -14.07 -22.69 45.97
C LYS A 32 -15.19 -23.12 45.03
N ILE A 33 -15.12 -22.71 43.77
CA ILE A 33 -16.00 -23.22 42.72
C ILE A 33 -15.47 -24.60 42.29
N VAL A 34 -16.38 -25.56 42.13
CA VAL A 34 -16.10 -26.88 41.56
C VAL A 34 -17.03 -27.07 40.38
N LEU A 35 -16.46 -27.30 39.20
CA LEU A 35 -17.19 -27.69 37.99
C LEU A 35 -16.97 -29.18 37.78
N ASP A 36 -18.01 -29.98 38.01
CA ASP A 36 -18.09 -31.34 37.48
C ASP A 36 -18.59 -31.24 36.02
N VAL A 37 -17.84 -31.82 35.08
CA VAL A 37 -18.20 -31.85 33.64
C VAL A 37 -18.21 -33.31 33.19
N ASP A 38 -19.41 -33.86 32.98
CA ASP A 38 -19.57 -35.18 32.36
C ASP A 38 -19.53 -35.02 30.83
N VAL A 39 -18.69 -35.84 30.17
CA VAL A 39 -18.54 -35.88 28.72
C VAL A 39 -19.00 -37.24 28.21
N GLU A 40 -20.09 -37.25 27.45
CA GLU A 40 -20.65 -38.45 26.83
C GLU A 40 -20.30 -38.45 25.33
N MET A 41 -19.64 -39.52 24.86
CA MET A 41 -19.32 -39.72 23.43
C MET A 41 -19.99 -41.00 22.95
N ARG A 42 -20.67 -40.93 21.81
CA ARG A 42 -21.42 -42.04 21.22
C ARG A 42 -20.83 -42.41 19.86
N ASP A 43 -20.59 -43.69 19.63
CA ASP A 43 -20.20 -44.20 18.31
C ASP A 43 -21.39 -44.09 17.33
N LEU A 44 -21.20 -43.32 16.27
CA LEU A 44 -22.22 -43.04 15.24
C LEU A 44 -22.44 -44.20 14.26
N ALA A 45 -21.64 -45.28 14.31
CA ALA A 45 -21.69 -46.36 13.32
C ALA A 45 -22.61 -47.55 13.68
N THR A 46 -22.97 -47.76 14.96
CA THR A 46 -23.56 -49.06 15.38
C THR A 46 -24.80 -49.00 16.29
N GLY A 47 -25.19 -47.85 16.83
CA GLY A 47 -26.50 -47.64 17.45
C GLY A 47 -26.83 -48.49 18.70
N ARG A 48 -25.83 -49.04 19.39
CA ARG A 48 -25.99 -49.70 20.70
C ARG A 48 -25.18 -48.96 21.76
N ASP A 49 -25.84 -48.61 22.87
CA ASP A 49 -25.12 -48.15 24.07
C ASP A 49 -24.37 -49.32 24.71
N THR A 50 -23.04 -49.24 24.72
CA THR A 50 -22.20 -50.03 25.63
C THR A 50 -21.95 -49.21 26.90
N SER A 51 -22.03 -49.87 28.06
CA SER A 51 -22.14 -49.21 29.36
C SER A 51 -20.88 -48.43 29.78
N PHE A 52 -21.12 -47.22 30.31
CA PHE A 52 -20.16 -46.33 30.99
C PHE A 52 -19.06 -47.01 31.83
N VAL A 53 -17.88 -46.39 31.80
CA VAL A 53 -17.06 -46.17 33.00
C VAL A 53 -16.72 -44.67 33.05
N PRO A 54 -17.24 -43.89 34.02
CA PRO A 54 -17.00 -42.44 34.06
C PRO A 54 -15.63 -42.11 34.66
N PHE A 55 -14.89 -41.22 34.01
CA PHE A 55 -13.72 -40.54 34.59
C PHE A 55 -14.09 -39.13 35.04
N LYS A 56 -14.16 -38.89 36.35
CA LYS A 56 -14.29 -37.53 36.90
C LYS A 56 -12.94 -36.81 36.88
N THR A 57 -12.88 -35.67 36.21
CA THR A 57 -11.79 -34.69 36.35
C THR A 57 -12.33 -33.47 37.07
N GLN A 58 -11.79 -33.16 38.25
CA GLN A 58 -12.12 -31.93 38.98
C GLN A 58 -11.03 -30.88 38.75
N MET A 59 -11.37 -29.80 38.05
CA MET A 59 -10.54 -28.59 38.05
C MET A 59 -10.92 -27.72 39.26
N ALA A 60 -9.92 -27.38 40.07
CA ALA A 60 -10.05 -26.46 41.18
C ALA A 60 -9.07 -25.29 40.98
N VAL A 61 -9.60 -24.15 40.55
CA VAL A 61 -8.80 -22.92 40.39
C VAL A 61 -8.74 -22.19 41.74
N THR A 62 -7.54 -21.76 42.12
CA THR A 62 -7.30 -20.93 43.32
C THR A 62 -6.43 -19.76 42.90
N PHE A 63 -6.80 -18.54 43.32
CA PHE A 63 -6.02 -17.33 43.09
C PHE A 63 -5.44 -16.83 44.42
N ASP A 64 -4.21 -16.33 44.40
CA ASP A 64 -3.50 -15.79 45.57
C ASP A 64 -2.77 -14.49 45.16
N PRO A 65 -2.92 -13.36 45.89
CA PRO A 65 -2.47 -12.06 45.41
C PRO A 65 -1.12 -11.60 46.05
N GLY A 66 0.01 -11.90 45.41
CA GLY A 66 1.28 -11.26 45.81
C GLY A 66 2.59 -11.75 45.18
N TRP A 67 3.15 -10.91 44.29
CA TRP A 67 4.59 -10.72 44.02
C TRP A 67 5.47 -11.86 43.42
N ASP A 68 5.93 -11.56 42.20
CA ASP A 68 7.32 -11.68 41.72
C ASP A 68 7.88 -13.04 41.24
N HIS A 69 9.04 -13.00 40.57
CA HIS A 69 9.47 -13.92 39.50
C HIS A 69 9.89 -15.37 39.86
N THR A 70 9.71 -16.24 38.83
CA THR A 70 10.41 -17.50 38.49
C THR A 70 10.09 -18.85 39.16
N GLU A 71 9.71 -19.81 38.29
CA GLU A 71 9.83 -21.29 38.30
C GLU A 71 9.67 -22.15 39.58
N VAL A 72 8.77 -23.16 39.51
CA VAL A 72 9.02 -24.56 39.95
C VAL A 72 8.13 -25.55 39.17
N TYR A 73 8.69 -26.70 38.73
CA TYR A 73 7.99 -27.90 38.21
C TYR A 73 7.68 -28.92 39.32
N SER A 74 6.53 -29.61 39.29
CA SER A 74 6.23 -30.84 40.09
C SER A 74 4.82 -31.39 39.76
N HIS A 75 4.49 -32.69 39.70
CA HIS A 75 5.26 -33.94 39.51
C HIS A 75 4.32 -35.15 39.25
N GLN A 76 4.78 -36.11 38.44
CA GLN A 76 4.58 -37.57 38.58
C GLN A 76 5.72 -38.26 37.80
N THR A 77 6.37 -39.37 38.20
CA THR A 77 6.34 -40.19 39.43
C THR A 77 7.72 -40.86 39.62
N THR A 78 8.15 -41.12 40.86
CA THR A 78 9.52 -41.58 41.20
C THR A 78 9.73 -43.09 41.13
N VAL A 79 10.88 -43.53 40.62
CA VAL A 79 11.56 -44.79 41.01
C VAL A 79 13.06 -44.49 41.21
N PHE A 80 13.65 -44.97 42.31
CA PHE A 80 15.07 -44.75 42.66
C PHE A 80 15.99 -45.86 42.14
N PHE A 81 17.24 -45.51 41.83
CA PHE A 81 18.43 -46.14 42.45
C PHE A 81 19.60 -45.12 42.49
N ALA A 82 20.62 -45.36 43.31
CA ALA A 82 21.57 -44.34 43.79
C ALA A 82 23.00 -44.47 43.23
N GLY A 83 23.79 -43.38 43.28
CA GLY A 83 25.21 -43.36 42.91
C GLY A 83 25.93 -42.05 43.26
N ASN A 84 26.60 -42.00 44.42
CA ASN A 84 27.41 -40.87 44.90
C ASN A 84 28.64 -40.63 43.96
N ASN A 85 29.27 -39.44 43.87
CA ASN A 85 29.99 -38.75 44.96
C ASN A 85 30.41 -37.30 44.61
N HIS A 86 30.89 -36.58 45.64
CA HIS A 86 31.65 -35.31 45.63
C HIS A 86 32.87 -35.32 44.67
N PHE A 87 33.44 -34.19 44.19
CA PHE A 87 34.08 -33.11 44.99
C PHE A 87 34.29 -31.77 44.24
N GLU A 88 34.73 -30.76 44.99
CA GLU A 88 34.96 -29.36 44.60
C GLU A 88 36.40 -29.10 44.05
N SER A 89 36.54 -28.15 43.10
CA SER A 89 37.46 -26.97 43.10
C SER A 89 39.00 -27.13 43.31
N PRO A 90 39.86 -26.15 42.93
CA PRO A 90 40.03 -25.42 41.65
C PRO A 90 41.53 -25.43 41.17
N VAL A 91 42.00 -24.33 40.52
CA VAL A 91 43.40 -23.83 40.34
C VAL A 91 44.04 -23.92 38.93
N ALA A 92 44.33 -22.74 38.34
CA ALA A 92 45.55 -22.24 37.60
C ALA A 92 46.38 -23.18 36.66
N SER A 93 47.17 -22.73 35.66
CA SER A 93 47.49 -21.42 35.02
C SER A 93 48.38 -21.64 33.76
N SER A 94 48.76 -20.54 33.09
CA SER A 94 50.02 -20.32 32.32
C SER A 94 50.26 -20.98 30.94
N LEU A 95 50.74 -20.12 30.01
CA LEU A 95 51.44 -20.40 28.73
C LEU A 95 52.97 -20.57 29.01
N PRO A 96 53.95 -20.61 28.04
CA PRO A 96 53.92 -20.79 26.56
C PRO A 96 54.99 -21.76 25.93
N TRP A 97 54.84 -22.09 24.62
CA TRP A 97 55.88 -22.31 23.54
C TRP A 97 57.05 -23.35 23.63
N LEU A 98 57.17 -24.29 22.65
CA LEU A 98 58.31 -24.57 21.69
C LEU A 98 58.22 -25.98 20.96
N PRO A 99 58.95 -26.24 19.82
CA PRO A 99 58.81 -27.41 18.89
C PRO A 99 60.03 -28.41 18.94
N PRO A 100 60.40 -29.31 17.96
CA PRO A 100 59.82 -29.73 16.64
C PRO A 100 59.84 -31.27 16.28
N LEU A 101 59.27 -31.66 15.11
CA LEU A 101 59.45 -32.91 14.27
C LEU A 101 59.32 -34.32 14.96
N ASP A 102 58.90 -35.44 14.33
CA ASP A 102 58.90 -35.86 12.92
C ASP A 102 57.94 -37.06 12.62
N LEU A 103 57.48 -37.19 11.35
CA LEU A 103 56.94 -38.37 10.61
C LEU A 103 55.73 -39.23 11.10
N ALA A 104 55.04 -39.86 10.12
CA ALA A 104 53.77 -40.61 10.23
C ALA A 104 53.86 -42.03 9.58
N PRO A 105 52.78 -42.84 9.54
CA PRO A 105 51.76 -42.74 8.46
C PRO A 105 50.32 -43.09 8.96
N GLU A 106 49.22 -43.27 8.19
CA GLU A 106 48.84 -43.24 6.75
C GLU A 106 47.56 -42.34 6.58
N ARG A 107 47.23 -41.76 5.41
CA ARG A 107 46.49 -42.25 4.20
C ARG A 107 45.10 -42.87 4.45
N ASN A 108 44.07 -42.71 3.60
CA ASN A 108 44.01 -42.23 2.21
C ASN A 108 44.53 -40.80 1.94
N LEU A 109 45.09 -40.61 0.74
CA LEU A 109 45.68 -39.35 0.28
C LEU A 109 45.76 -39.34 -1.25
N ALA A 110 45.09 -38.39 -1.92
CA ALA A 110 45.38 -38.05 -3.31
C ALA A 110 46.65 -37.18 -3.36
N VAL A 111 47.55 -37.45 -4.31
CA VAL A 111 48.80 -36.67 -4.46
C VAL A 111 49.04 -36.35 -5.93
N TYR A 112 48.81 -35.09 -6.28
CA TYR A 112 49.20 -34.51 -7.54
C TYR A 112 50.73 -34.35 -7.62
N VAL A 113 51.37 -34.97 -8.63
CA VAL A 113 52.81 -34.85 -8.90
C VAL A 113 53.02 -34.33 -10.32
N SER A 114 53.44 -33.07 -10.43
CA SER A 114 53.70 -32.40 -11.72
C SER A 114 55.17 -32.53 -12.15
N TYR A 115 55.40 -33.03 -13.36
CA TYR A 115 56.68 -32.90 -14.07
C TYR A 115 56.65 -31.73 -15.06
N TYR A 116 57.82 -31.14 -15.33
CA TYR A 116 58.00 -30.08 -16.34
C TYR A 116 59.12 -30.46 -17.31
N ASP A 117 58.79 -30.59 -18.60
CA ASP A 117 59.76 -30.77 -19.69
C ASP A 117 60.01 -29.43 -20.39
N PRO A 118 61.23 -28.86 -20.34
CA PRO A 118 61.54 -27.56 -20.93
C PRO A 118 61.50 -27.50 -22.47
N GLN A 119 61.35 -28.62 -23.20
CA GLN A 119 61.40 -28.62 -24.67
C GLN A 119 60.03 -28.72 -25.35
N PHE A 120 58.95 -29.11 -24.65
CA PHE A 120 57.62 -29.29 -25.27
C PHE A 120 56.43 -28.63 -24.57
N GLY A 121 56.60 -28.08 -23.36
CA GLY A 121 55.70 -27.00 -22.87
C GLY A 121 54.28 -27.39 -22.42
N TYR A 122 54.04 -28.64 -21.99
CA TYR A 122 52.77 -29.09 -21.41
C TYR A 122 52.94 -29.69 -20.00
N MET A 123 51.86 -29.71 -19.22
CA MET A 123 51.74 -30.44 -17.95
C MET A 123 50.79 -31.64 -18.10
N TYR A 124 51.02 -32.70 -17.33
CA TYR A 124 50.17 -33.90 -17.25
C TYR A 124 49.71 -34.17 -15.82
N TRP A 125 48.56 -34.83 -15.68
CA TRP A 125 48.05 -35.43 -14.44
C TRP A 125 47.55 -36.87 -14.72
N ASP A 126 47.73 -37.80 -13.76
CA ASP A 126 47.24 -39.20 -13.79
C ASP A 126 46.61 -39.50 -12.42
N ASP A 127 45.27 -39.51 -12.35
CA ASP A 127 44.53 -39.81 -11.12
C ASP A 127 43.97 -41.24 -11.14
N ARG A 128 44.29 -42.01 -10.10
CA ARG A 128 43.86 -43.41 -9.93
C ARG A 128 43.07 -43.56 -8.64
N TYR A 129 41.88 -44.12 -8.76
CA TYR A 129 40.99 -44.34 -7.62
C TYR A 129 41.20 -45.71 -6.99
N TYR A 130 41.25 -45.72 -5.67
CA TYR A 130 41.34 -46.90 -4.81
C TYR A 130 40.09 -46.96 -3.94
N LEU A 131 39.34 -48.07 -4.02
CA LEU A 131 38.19 -48.33 -3.14
C LEU A 131 38.47 -49.58 -2.30
N GLN A 132 38.45 -49.41 -0.97
CA GLN A 132 38.63 -50.48 0.01
C GLN A 132 37.31 -50.72 0.75
N ASP A 133 36.79 -51.94 0.69
CA ASP A 133 35.58 -52.34 1.43
C ASP A 133 35.93 -52.60 2.92
N PRO A 134 35.36 -51.84 3.88
CA PRO A 134 35.62 -52.04 5.31
C PRO A 134 35.22 -53.44 5.82
N ALA A 135 34.23 -54.08 5.19
CA ALA A 135 33.65 -55.36 5.62
C ALA A 135 34.38 -56.60 5.05
N THR A 136 35.16 -56.45 3.96
CA THR A 136 35.89 -57.59 3.36
C THR A 136 37.38 -57.33 3.09
N GLN A 137 37.90 -56.12 3.34
CA GLN A 137 39.31 -55.77 3.17
C GLN A 137 39.86 -56.03 1.74
N ARG A 138 39.00 -55.89 0.73
CA ARG A 138 39.38 -55.94 -0.68
C ARG A 138 39.49 -54.55 -1.27
N GLU A 139 40.54 -54.39 -2.08
CA GLU A 139 40.87 -53.18 -2.82
C GLU A 139 40.49 -53.36 -4.30
N TYR A 140 39.77 -52.39 -4.87
CA TYR A 140 39.47 -52.30 -6.30
C TYR A 140 40.18 -51.08 -6.89
N ARG A 141 40.73 -51.24 -8.10
CA ARG A 141 41.51 -50.21 -8.82
C ARG A 141 40.93 -49.98 -10.20
N TYR A 142 40.87 -48.71 -10.60
CA TYR A 142 40.52 -48.29 -11.95
C TYR A 142 41.51 -47.22 -12.42
N ALA A 143 41.77 -47.19 -13.73
CA ALA A 143 42.59 -46.18 -14.39
C ALA A 143 41.94 -45.86 -15.74
N ILE A 144 41.91 -44.58 -16.10
CA ILE A 144 41.34 -44.08 -17.36
C ILE A 144 42.41 -43.19 -18.00
N SER A 145 42.76 -43.47 -19.26
CA SER A 145 43.70 -42.67 -20.04
C SER A 145 42.94 -42.02 -21.19
N LEU A 146 43.16 -40.73 -21.40
CA LEU A 146 42.61 -39.97 -22.52
C LEU A 146 43.76 -39.46 -23.39
N ASP A 147 43.93 -40.06 -24.56
CA ASP A 147 44.82 -39.53 -25.60
C ASP A 147 44.21 -38.26 -26.22
N THR A 148 45.04 -37.24 -26.45
CA THR A 148 44.64 -36.03 -27.18
C THR A 148 45.29 -36.02 -28.56
N ASN A 149 44.47 -35.84 -29.61
CA ASN A 149 44.95 -35.58 -30.97
C ASN A 149 44.56 -34.15 -31.37
N VAL A 150 45.47 -33.45 -32.04
CA VAL A 150 45.31 -32.08 -32.51
C VAL A 150 45.31 -32.08 -34.03
N ASP A 151 44.37 -31.36 -34.65
CA ASP A 151 44.33 -31.21 -36.12
C ASP A 151 45.16 -30.01 -36.60
N ALA A 152 45.40 -29.95 -37.91
CA ALA A 152 46.36 -29.02 -38.52
C ALA A 152 45.96 -27.52 -38.47
N ASN A 153 44.78 -27.16 -37.94
CA ASN A 153 44.32 -25.77 -37.85
C ASN A 153 44.20 -25.25 -36.40
N GLY A 154 44.55 -26.04 -35.38
CA GLY A 154 44.68 -25.56 -34.00
C GLY A 154 43.37 -25.32 -33.25
N GLY A 155 42.26 -25.93 -33.69
CA GLY A 155 41.00 -25.97 -32.94
C GLY A 155 40.99 -27.09 -31.88
N TYR A 156 40.28 -26.88 -30.77
CA TYR A 156 40.03 -27.89 -29.74
C TYR A 156 38.63 -28.49 -29.93
N GLN A 157 38.52 -29.82 -30.08
CA GLN A 157 37.26 -30.56 -29.97
C GLN A 157 37.47 -31.91 -29.27
N PRO A 158 36.73 -32.20 -28.18
CA PRO A 158 36.59 -33.55 -27.66
C PRO A 158 35.37 -34.24 -28.30
N ASP A 159 35.60 -35.17 -29.22
CA ASP A 159 34.58 -36.11 -29.69
C ASP A 159 34.53 -37.34 -28.78
N ILE A 160 33.36 -37.65 -28.21
CA ILE A 160 33.11 -38.86 -27.42
C ILE A 160 31.84 -39.53 -27.93
N GLN A 161 31.97 -40.36 -28.95
CA GLN A 161 30.94 -41.30 -29.36
C GLN A 161 31.17 -42.71 -28.79
N ASN A 162 30.11 -43.28 -28.21
CA ASN A 162 29.88 -44.72 -28.01
C ASN A 162 30.84 -45.51 -27.10
N PHE A 163 30.59 -45.50 -25.79
CA PHE A 163 30.87 -46.66 -24.91
C PHE A 163 29.59 -47.46 -24.63
N LYS A 164 29.72 -48.79 -24.50
CA LYS A 164 28.59 -49.73 -24.58
C LYS A 164 28.05 -50.12 -23.20
N THR A 165 26.74 -50.07 -23.05
CA THR A 165 25.95 -50.42 -21.84
C THR A 165 26.02 -51.89 -21.38
N ALA A 166 26.88 -52.71 -21.98
CA ALA A 166 26.90 -54.17 -21.76
C ALA A 166 27.61 -54.60 -20.46
N GLU A 167 28.68 -53.91 -20.07
CA GLU A 167 29.54 -54.36 -18.96
C GLU A 167 28.94 -54.04 -17.59
N LEU A 168 28.20 -52.93 -17.47
CA LEU A 168 27.41 -52.60 -16.27
C LEU A 168 26.31 -53.63 -16.00
N MET A 169 25.67 -54.15 -17.05
CA MET A 169 24.63 -55.19 -16.92
C MET A 169 25.26 -56.54 -16.51
N ALA A 170 26.44 -56.88 -17.02
CA ALA A 170 27.19 -58.06 -16.60
C ALA A 170 27.59 -58.00 -15.11
N PHE A 171 27.90 -56.82 -14.57
CA PHE A 171 28.13 -56.63 -13.12
C PHE A 171 26.85 -56.89 -12.30
N LEU A 172 25.71 -56.33 -12.72
CA LEU A 172 24.43 -56.52 -12.04
C LEU A 172 23.93 -57.97 -12.05
N ASP A 173 24.11 -58.70 -13.14
CA ASP A 173 23.79 -60.14 -13.20
C ASP A 173 24.82 -60.99 -12.44
N GLY A 174 26.09 -60.57 -12.40
CA GLY A 174 27.12 -61.18 -11.54
C GLY A 174 26.78 -61.13 -10.05
N MET A 175 26.18 -60.02 -9.57
CA MET A 175 25.70 -59.93 -8.18
C MET A 175 24.53 -60.88 -7.88
N LYS A 176 23.60 -61.07 -8.83
CA LYS A 176 22.47 -62.03 -8.68
C LYS A 176 22.97 -63.46 -8.52
N ALA A 177 24.05 -63.83 -9.20
CA ALA A 177 24.66 -65.16 -9.10
C ALA A 177 25.33 -65.46 -7.73
N ALA A 178 25.59 -64.45 -6.90
CA ALA A 178 26.32 -64.60 -5.63
C ALA A 178 25.47 -65.12 -4.44
N ASN A 179 24.14 -65.21 -4.62
CA ASN A 179 23.17 -65.83 -3.70
C ASN A 179 23.33 -65.47 -2.19
N LYS A 180 23.56 -64.19 -1.88
CA LYS A 180 23.46 -63.64 -0.52
C LYS A 180 22.13 -62.90 -0.35
N PRO A 181 21.43 -63.06 0.79
CA PRO A 181 20.07 -62.54 0.94
C PRO A 181 20.02 -61.04 1.25
N ILE A 182 19.31 -60.28 0.42
CA ILE A 182 18.70 -59.00 0.77
C ILE A 182 17.20 -59.17 0.51
N GLY A 183 16.40 -59.28 1.57
CA GLY A 183 15.00 -59.68 1.48
C GLY A 183 14.03 -58.53 1.26
N TYR A 184 13.62 -58.30 0.01
CA TYR A 184 12.43 -57.51 -0.33
C TYR A 184 11.38 -58.39 -1.01
N SER A 185 10.30 -58.71 -0.29
CA SER A 185 9.05 -59.30 -0.80
C SER A 185 8.02 -59.29 0.35
N GLU A 186 6.71 -59.15 0.12
CA GLU A 186 5.94 -59.28 -1.12
C GLU A 186 5.09 -58.06 -1.47
N VAL A 187 4.71 -57.98 -2.75
CA VAL A 187 3.63 -57.13 -3.30
C VAL A 187 2.71 -58.04 -4.12
N SER A 188 1.38 -57.97 -3.93
CA SER A 188 0.38 -58.41 -4.90
C SER A 188 -1.04 -57.91 -4.58
N MET A 189 -1.93 -57.97 -5.57
CA MET A 189 -3.20 -57.24 -5.66
C MET A 189 -4.41 -58.19 -5.77
N VAL A 190 -5.65 -57.68 -5.60
CA VAL A 190 -6.84 -57.86 -6.50
C VAL A 190 -8.13 -57.19 -5.92
N TYR A 191 -9.10 -56.96 -6.81
CA TYR A 191 -10.19 -55.94 -6.80
C TYR A 191 -11.55 -56.25 -6.11
N ASN A 192 -12.31 -55.15 -5.86
CA ASN A 192 -13.80 -54.99 -5.85
C ASN A 192 -14.63 -55.65 -4.72
N TYR A 193 -15.72 -55.06 -4.18
CA TYR A 193 -16.73 -54.11 -4.70
C TYR A 193 -17.39 -53.27 -3.56
N GLY A 194 -17.88 -52.04 -3.84
CA GLY A 194 -19.28 -51.68 -3.53
C GLY A 194 -19.68 -50.59 -2.49
N VAL A 195 -20.24 -49.48 -3.01
CA VAL A 195 -21.55 -48.84 -2.62
C VAL A 195 -21.77 -48.16 -1.23
N HIS A 196 -21.81 -46.81 -1.28
CA HIS A 196 -22.70 -45.84 -0.59
C HIS A 196 -23.23 -46.02 0.87
N ALA A 197 -22.71 -45.16 1.76
CA ALA A 197 -23.37 -43.98 2.41
C ALA A 197 -24.66 -44.07 3.28
N TYR A 198 -24.74 -43.14 4.27
CA TYR A 198 -25.86 -42.81 5.19
C TYR A 198 -26.17 -43.89 6.27
N GLU A 199 -26.94 -43.68 7.35
CA GLU A 199 -28.06 -42.74 7.62
C GLU A 199 -28.18 -42.20 9.07
N TYR A 200 -28.91 -41.08 9.21
CA TYR A 200 -29.66 -40.70 10.43
C TYR A 200 -30.91 -41.56 10.57
N TYR A 201 -31.26 -42.08 11.76
CA TYR A 201 -32.68 -42.16 12.24
C TYR A 201 -32.70 -41.98 13.79
N VAL A 202 -33.57 -41.20 14.48
CA VAL A 202 -35.04 -40.95 14.39
C VAL A 202 -35.82 -42.17 14.95
N ALA A 203 -36.85 -42.05 15.81
CA ALA A 203 -37.44 -40.96 16.61
C ALA A 203 -38.33 -41.59 17.71
N TYR A 204 -39.23 -40.83 18.37
CA TYR A 204 -40.61 -41.29 18.57
C TYR A 204 -41.62 -40.11 18.61
N HIS A 205 -42.45 -40.05 17.55
CA HIS A 205 -43.90 -39.76 17.46
C HIS A 205 -44.60 -38.89 18.54
N GLY A 206 -45.49 -37.92 18.23
CA GLY A 206 -46.18 -37.48 16.99
C GLY A 206 -46.98 -36.19 17.30
N THR A 207 -48.10 -35.74 16.70
CA THR A 207 -48.97 -36.01 15.50
C THR A 207 -50.21 -35.07 15.66
N ALA A 208 -50.99 -34.52 14.71
CA ALA A 208 -51.10 -34.41 13.23
C ALA A 208 -52.17 -33.28 12.94
N ARG A 209 -52.78 -32.94 11.77
CA ARG A 209 -52.79 -33.33 10.33
C ARG A 209 -53.68 -32.33 9.52
N ILE A 210 -53.40 -32.03 8.23
CA ILE A 210 -54.38 -31.70 7.12
C ILE A 210 -55.18 -30.35 7.21
N GLN A 211 -55.50 -29.55 6.15
CA GLN A 211 -55.30 -29.60 4.68
C GLN A 211 -55.08 -28.19 4.02
N SER A 212 -55.37 -27.99 2.71
CA SER A 212 -54.78 -26.98 1.80
C SER A 212 -55.75 -26.43 0.70
N ILE A 213 -55.23 -25.55 -0.20
CA ILE A 213 -55.64 -25.23 -1.63
C ILE A 213 -56.03 -23.75 -1.97
N THR A 214 -55.04 -23.06 -2.58
CA THR A 214 -54.97 -22.27 -3.85
C THR A 214 -56.01 -21.25 -4.39
N GLU A 215 -55.46 -20.21 -5.06
CA GLU A 215 -55.87 -19.46 -6.30
C GLU A 215 -56.34 -17.97 -6.28
N VAL A 216 -55.60 -17.16 -7.09
CA VAL A 216 -55.96 -16.06 -8.04
C VAL A 216 -57.01 -14.97 -7.66
N ASP A 217 -56.63 -13.68 -7.64
CA ASP A 217 -56.74 -12.72 -8.79
C ASP A 217 -56.22 -11.29 -8.43
N THR A 218 -56.29 -10.33 -9.36
CA THR A 218 -55.88 -8.90 -9.22
C THR A 218 -57.03 -7.92 -9.64
N PRO A 219 -56.87 -6.59 -9.90
CA PRO A 219 -57.65 -5.59 -9.14
C PRO A 219 -58.58 -4.65 -9.96
N PRO A 220 -59.41 -3.82 -9.30
CA PRO A 220 -60.04 -2.62 -9.88
C PRO A 220 -59.55 -1.28 -9.27
N PRO A 221 -59.56 -0.15 -10.02
CA PRO A 221 -58.91 1.12 -9.60
C PRO A 221 -59.87 2.27 -9.17
N PRO A 222 -59.37 3.32 -8.50
CA PRO A 222 -60.02 4.64 -8.36
C PRO A 222 -59.84 5.57 -9.59
N PRO A 223 -60.62 6.68 -9.71
CA PRO A 223 -60.73 7.50 -10.93
C PRO A 223 -59.77 8.71 -11.04
N PRO A 224 -59.61 9.32 -12.25
CA PRO A 224 -58.67 10.42 -12.50
C PRO A 224 -59.21 11.84 -12.22
N PRO A 225 -58.33 12.85 -12.01
CA PRO A 225 -58.68 14.28 -11.92
C PRO A 225 -58.94 14.93 -13.31
N PRO A 226 -59.62 16.10 -13.37
CA PRO A 226 -60.17 16.67 -14.62
C PRO A 226 -59.25 17.63 -15.41
N PRO A 227 -59.58 17.96 -16.69
CA PRO A 227 -58.79 18.84 -17.58
C PRO A 227 -59.01 20.37 -17.38
N PRO A 228 -58.21 21.24 -18.04
CA PRO A 228 -58.07 22.66 -17.69
C PRO A 228 -59.00 23.66 -18.44
N PRO A 229 -59.11 24.92 -17.96
CA PRO A 229 -59.74 26.04 -18.68
C PRO A 229 -58.86 26.66 -19.80
N PRO A 230 -59.45 27.41 -20.76
CA PRO A 230 -58.76 27.95 -21.94
C PRO A 230 -58.15 29.36 -21.76
N PRO A 231 -57.22 29.79 -22.65
CA PRO A 231 -56.57 31.11 -22.61
C PRO A 231 -57.43 32.25 -23.20
N VAL A 232 -57.05 33.50 -22.88
CA VAL A 232 -57.65 34.74 -23.41
C VAL A 232 -56.54 35.75 -23.76
N GLU A 233 -56.66 36.42 -24.91
CA GLU A 233 -55.70 37.42 -25.44
C GLU A 233 -56.27 38.86 -25.48
N PRO A 234 -55.44 39.92 -25.72
CA PRO A 234 -55.65 41.24 -25.11
C PRO A 234 -56.12 42.39 -26.04
N PRO A 235 -56.49 43.55 -25.46
CA PRO A 235 -56.62 44.83 -26.16
C PRO A 235 -55.56 45.90 -25.73
N PRO A 236 -54.89 46.60 -26.67
CA PRO A 236 -54.03 47.77 -26.41
C PRO A 236 -54.71 49.10 -26.84
N PRO A 237 -54.04 50.29 -26.82
CA PRO A 237 -53.25 50.93 -25.76
C PRO A 237 -53.76 52.38 -25.45
N PRO A 238 -53.13 53.13 -24.51
CA PRO A 238 -52.63 54.46 -24.92
C PRO A 238 -51.32 54.93 -24.22
N PRO A 239 -50.50 55.81 -24.85
CA PRO A 239 -49.28 56.42 -24.28
C PRO A 239 -49.50 57.92 -23.91
N PRO A 240 -48.49 58.68 -23.41
CA PRO A 240 -47.92 58.53 -22.06
C PRO A 240 -47.83 59.87 -21.27
N PRO A 241 -47.99 59.87 -19.93
CA PRO A 241 -47.61 61.00 -19.07
C PRO A 241 -46.08 61.12 -18.84
N PRO A 242 -45.58 62.24 -18.26
CA PRO A 242 -44.13 62.50 -18.09
C PRO A 242 -43.46 61.64 -17.00
N PRO A 243 -42.12 61.53 -17.00
CA PRO A 243 -41.39 60.64 -16.09
C PRO A 243 -41.53 61.04 -14.61
N PRO A 244 -41.74 60.07 -13.70
CA PRO A 244 -41.69 60.30 -12.25
C PRO A 244 -40.25 60.55 -11.76
N PRO A 245 -40.06 61.05 -10.52
CA PRO A 245 -38.73 61.11 -9.88
C PRO A 245 -38.06 59.72 -9.81
N PRO A 246 -36.73 59.66 -9.65
CA PRO A 246 -36.03 58.39 -9.51
C PRO A 246 -36.59 57.58 -8.33
N PRO A 247 -36.73 56.25 -8.46
CA PRO A 247 -37.22 55.42 -7.38
C PRO A 247 -36.25 55.46 -6.18
N PRO A 248 -36.73 55.19 -4.95
CA PRO A 248 -35.84 54.86 -3.84
C PRO A 248 -34.94 53.67 -4.22
N PRO A 249 -33.79 53.48 -3.55
CA PRO A 249 -33.00 52.28 -3.72
C PRO A 249 -33.87 51.02 -3.49
N PRO A 250 -33.63 49.91 -4.21
CA PRO A 250 -34.36 48.68 -3.97
C PRO A 250 -34.18 48.24 -2.51
N PRO A 251 -35.19 47.61 -1.89
CA PRO A 251 -35.05 47.11 -0.53
C PRO A 251 -33.85 46.16 -0.46
N VAL A 252 -33.07 46.28 0.61
CA VAL A 252 -32.00 45.32 0.91
C VAL A 252 -32.67 44.03 1.35
N THR A 253 -32.98 43.17 0.39
CA THR A 253 -33.28 41.77 0.69
C THR A 253 -32.07 41.20 1.41
N PRO A 254 -32.21 40.59 2.60
CA PRO A 254 -31.10 39.90 3.22
C PRO A 254 -30.56 38.84 2.26
N PRO A 255 -29.26 38.49 2.33
CA PRO A 255 -28.70 37.41 1.52
C PRO A 255 -29.55 36.14 1.66
N PRO A 256 -29.78 35.37 0.58
CA PRO A 256 -30.45 34.08 0.72
C PRO A 256 -29.67 33.22 1.71
N LEU A 257 -30.39 32.61 2.66
CA LEU A 257 -29.79 31.67 3.61
C LEU A 257 -29.06 30.55 2.85
N PRO A 258 -27.85 30.13 3.28
CA PRO A 258 -27.07 29.11 2.58
C PRO A 258 -27.90 27.86 2.29
N SER A 259 -27.96 27.49 1.01
CA SER A 259 -28.88 26.48 0.48
C SER A 259 -28.80 25.16 1.25
N ALA A 260 -29.96 24.50 1.44
CA ALA A 260 -30.05 23.36 2.34
C ALA A 260 -29.30 22.09 1.87
N ASP A 261 -28.89 22.06 0.60
CA ASP A 261 -28.49 20.87 -0.14
C ASP A 261 -27.03 20.91 -0.66
N ALA A 262 -26.20 21.84 -0.15
CA ALA A 262 -24.80 22.00 -0.56
C ALA A 262 -23.91 20.82 -0.12
N ALA A 263 -23.76 19.81 -0.98
CA ALA A 263 -22.96 18.62 -0.73
C ALA A 263 -21.50 18.95 -0.32
N PRO A 264 -20.90 18.22 0.65
CA PRO A 264 -19.51 18.43 1.06
C PRO A 264 -18.54 18.41 -0.11
N ALA A 265 -17.56 19.31 -0.08
CA ALA A 265 -16.47 19.29 -1.04
C ALA A 265 -15.44 18.24 -0.65
N VAL A 266 -15.06 17.41 -1.60
CA VAL A 266 -13.96 16.45 -1.47
C VAL A 266 -13.03 16.66 -2.65
N MET A 267 -11.90 17.31 -2.40
CA MET A 267 -10.86 17.48 -3.39
C MET A 267 -9.87 16.31 -3.26
N LEU A 268 -9.69 15.54 -4.33
CA LEU A 268 -8.61 14.55 -4.40
C LEU A 268 -7.31 15.31 -4.71
N ALA A 269 -6.33 15.26 -3.81
CA ALA A 269 -4.97 15.71 -4.06
C ALA A 269 -4.12 14.46 -4.29
N MET A 270 -3.85 14.15 -5.57
CA MET A 270 -3.18 12.91 -5.98
C MET A 270 -1.83 13.19 -6.62
N SER A 271 -0.76 12.52 -6.18
CA SER A 271 0.51 12.67 -6.88
C SER A 271 0.43 12.18 -8.33
N ARG A 272 1.31 12.72 -9.18
CA ARG A 272 1.74 12.00 -10.38
C ARG A 272 3.11 11.48 -10.02
N ASP A 273 3.25 10.17 -9.94
CA ASP A 273 4.51 9.50 -9.66
C ASP A 273 4.60 8.22 -10.49
N GLN A 274 5.81 7.83 -10.87
CA GLN A 274 6.09 6.52 -11.46
C GLN A 274 5.76 5.37 -10.50
N GLN A 275 5.80 5.60 -9.19
CA GLN A 275 5.57 4.59 -8.16
C GLN A 275 4.19 3.94 -8.23
N TYR A 276 3.19 4.57 -8.85
CA TYR A 276 1.90 3.94 -9.12
C TYR A 276 2.00 2.70 -10.04
N PHE A 277 3.08 2.54 -10.82
CA PHE A 277 3.20 1.49 -11.83
C PHE A 277 3.94 0.22 -11.36
N PHE A 278 4.58 0.23 -10.18
CA PHE A 278 5.11 -0.99 -9.56
C PHE A 278 4.00 -1.98 -9.14
N LYS A 279 4.44 -3.23 -8.88
CA LYS A 279 3.64 -4.30 -8.25
C LYS A 279 2.86 -3.79 -7.02
N ALA A 280 1.55 -4.01 -7.01
CA ALA A 280 0.70 -3.66 -5.86
C ALA A 280 1.10 -4.47 -4.63
N TYR A 281 1.24 -5.77 -4.82
CA TYR A 281 1.73 -6.70 -3.83
C TYR A 281 3.21 -6.95 -4.13
N ASN A 282 4.09 -6.41 -3.29
CA ASN A 282 5.52 -6.76 -3.33
C ASN A 282 5.73 -8.15 -2.70
N ASP A 283 6.96 -8.45 -2.27
CA ASP A 283 7.37 -9.76 -1.75
C ASP A 283 8.10 -9.60 -0.39
N TYR A 284 7.84 -8.46 0.28
CA TYR A 284 8.61 -8.00 1.44
C TYR A 284 7.86 -7.04 2.39
N SER A 285 6.61 -6.65 2.09
CA SER A 285 5.70 -6.01 3.04
C SER A 285 4.93 -7.05 3.85
N ASP A 286 4.71 -6.74 5.11
CA ASP A 286 3.63 -7.28 5.95
C ASP A 286 2.29 -6.71 5.42
N LEU A 287 1.39 -7.59 4.97
CA LEU A 287 0.11 -7.21 4.35
C LEU A 287 -1.10 -7.49 5.25
N ASP A 288 -1.01 -8.44 6.19
CA ASP A 288 -2.09 -8.79 7.12
C ASP A 288 -1.91 -8.25 8.56
N GLY A 289 -0.73 -7.75 8.90
CA GLY A 289 -0.41 -7.11 10.18
C GLY A 289 0.14 -8.07 11.25
N ASP A 290 0.45 -9.33 10.92
CA ASP A 290 0.98 -10.31 11.89
C ASP A 290 2.44 -10.02 12.34
N GLY A 291 3.15 -9.15 11.63
CA GLY A 291 4.56 -8.81 11.85
C GLY A 291 5.55 -9.55 10.94
N VAL A 292 5.08 -10.42 10.04
CA VAL A 292 5.88 -11.24 9.12
C VAL A 292 5.51 -10.91 7.67
N PRO A 293 6.48 -10.52 6.81
CA PRO A 293 6.19 -10.19 5.41
C PRO A 293 5.59 -11.32 4.56
N GLU A 294 4.71 -10.96 3.63
CA GLU A 294 4.17 -11.83 2.58
C GLU A 294 5.22 -12.08 1.49
N THR A 295 6.10 -13.04 1.75
CA THR A 295 7.18 -13.43 0.83
C THR A 295 6.69 -14.17 -0.43
N THR A 296 5.41 -14.59 -0.47
CA THR A 296 4.81 -15.40 -1.53
C THR A 296 3.26 -15.31 -1.48
N TYR A 297 2.55 -15.98 -2.38
CA TYR A 297 1.08 -16.10 -2.34
C TYR A 297 0.63 -16.92 -1.11
N ARG A 298 -0.24 -16.34 -0.27
CA ARG A 298 -0.99 -17.03 0.80
C ARG A 298 -2.45 -17.21 0.38
N ASP A 299 -2.96 -18.44 0.33
CA ASP A 299 -4.37 -18.72 -0.05
C ASP A 299 -5.39 -18.09 0.91
N SER A 300 -5.01 -17.94 2.18
CA SER A 300 -5.81 -17.29 3.23
C SER A 300 -5.96 -15.78 3.07
N PHE A 301 -5.17 -15.15 2.20
CA PHE A 301 -5.19 -13.70 1.97
C PHE A 301 -5.99 -13.35 0.71
N GLN A 302 -6.83 -12.32 0.79
CA GLN A 302 -7.63 -11.87 -0.35
C GLN A 302 -6.95 -10.70 -1.07
N TYR A 303 -6.28 -11.00 -2.19
CA TYR A 303 -5.60 -10.00 -3.01
C TYR A 303 -6.63 -9.22 -3.84
N TYR A 304 -6.62 -7.90 -3.71
CA TYR A 304 -7.56 -7.00 -4.37
C TYR A 304 -7.05 -6.57 -5.74
N GLY A 305 -7.85 -6.80 -6.78
CA GLY A 305 -7.53 -6.41 -8.15
C GLY A 305 -8.71 -6.56 -9.10
N TYR A 306 -8.46 -6.48 -10.40
CA TYR A 306 -9.51 -6.57 -11.43
C TYR A 306 -10.14 -7.97 -11.54
N PHE A 307 -9.45 -9.02 -11.09
CA PHE A 307 -10.04 -10.35 -10.98
C PHE A 307 -10.84 -10.47 -9.69
N HIS A 308 -11.89 -11.28 -9.72
CA HIS A 308 -12.63 -11.63 -8.52
C HIS A 308 -11.98 -12.80 -7.80
N GLY A 309 -11.75 -12.69 -6.48
CA GLY A 309 -11.10 -13.74 -5.68
C GLY A 309 -11.83 -15.09 -5.76
N GLU A 310 -13.13 -15.12 -5.41
CA GLU A 310 -13.99 -16.32 -5.47
C GLU A 310 -14.40 -16.76 -6.90
N ARG A 311 -13.55 -16.58 -7.91
CA ARG A 311 -13.81 -16.98 -9.31
C ARG A 311 -12.59 -17.59 -9.98
N CYS A 312 -12.86 -18.56 -10.84
CA CYS A 312 -11.89 -19.16 -11.75
C CYS A 312 -12.04 -18.56 -13.16
N TYR A 313 -10.93 -18.42 -13.89
CA TYR A 313 -10.86 -17.74 -15.18
C TYR A 313 -10.23 -18.60 -16.28
N ARG A 314 -10.86 -18.67 -17.45
CA ARG A 314 -10.24 -19.20 -18.68
C ARG A 314 -9.83 -18.05 -19.59
N TYR A 315 -8.73 -18.22 -20.33
CA TYR A 315 -8.28 -17.20 -21.28
C TYR A 315 -8.97 -17.37 -22.65
N ASP A 316 -9.88 -16.46 -22.96
CA ASP A 316 -10.52 -16.29 -24.25
C ASP A 316 -9.51 -15.71 -25.24
N ALA A 317 -8.84 -16.60 -25.98
CA ALA A 317 -7.85 -16.22 -26.98
C ALA A 317 -8.46 -15.57 -28.24
N THR A 318 -9.78 -15.61 -28.43
CA THR A 318 -10.47 -14.95 -29.55
C THR A 318 -10.64 -13.46 -29.25
N ASN A 319 -11.14 -13.12 -28.06
CA ASN A 319 -11.34 -11.74 -27.63
C ASN A 319 -10.17 -11.18 -26.80
N LYS A 320 -9.09 -11.97 -26.64
CA LYS A 320 -7.82 -11.62 -25.96
C LYS A 320 -8.02 -11.08 -24.54
N ARG A 321 -8.63 -11.91 -23.69
CA ARG A 321 -8.98 -11.58 -22.31
C ARG A 321 -9.18 -12.83 -21.46
N PHE A 322 -9.11 -12.69 -20.16
CA PHE A 322 -9.66 -13.63 -19.20
C PHE A 322 -11.18 -13.42 -19.08
N ALA A 323 -11.94 -14.52 -18.98
CA ALA A 323 -13.38 -14.52 -18.73
C ALA A 323 -13.72 -15.54 -17.64
N VAL A 324 -14.81 -15.30 -16.89
CA VAL A 324 -15.16 -16.13 -15.74
C VAL A 324 -15.60 -17.52 -16.22
N ALA A 325 -14.93 -18.55 -15.69
CA ALA A 325 -15.15 -19.95 -15.99
C ALA A 325 -16.05 -20.65 -14.96
N GLY A 326 -16.06 -20.17 -13.71
CA GLY A 326 -16.85 -20.71 -12.62
C GLY A 326 -16.57 -20.06 -11.27
N VAL A 327 -17.26 -20.55 -10.24
CA VAL A 327 -17.01 -20.21 -8.82
C VAL A 327 -15.83 -21.05 -8.32
N ALA A 328 -14.93 -20.44 -7.57
CA ALA A 328 -13.79 -21.13 -6.96
C ALA A 328 -14.17 -21.86 -5.66
N SER A 329 -13.34 -22.84 -5.27
CA SER A 329 -13.52 -23.78 -4.15
C SER A 329 -12.36 -23.69 -3.14
N GLY A 330 -12.17 -24.69 -2.28
CA GLY A 330 -11.21 -24.64 -1.17
C GLY A 330 -11.77 -23.97 0.09
N ALA A 331 -10.93 -23.88 1.14
CA ALA A 331 -11.31 -23.33 2.44
C ALA A 331 -11.56 -21.81 2.40
N HIS A 332 -10.79 -21.10 1.57
CA HIS A 332 -10.90 -19.65 1.36
C HIS A 332 -11.66 -19.29 0.08
N GLY A 333 -12.14 -20.28 -0.68
CA GLY A 333 -12.92 -20.06 -1.90
C GLY A 333 -12.08 -19.60 -3.10
N HIS A 334 -10.79 -19.90 -3.15
CA HIS A 334 -9.84 -19.40 -4.15
C HIS A 334 -9.28 -20.47 -5.12
N TYR A 335 -9.54 -21.76 -4.90
CA TYR A 335 -9.03 -22.86 -5.74
C TYR A 335 -9.93 -23.16 -6.96
N CYS A 336 -9.34 -23.73 -8.01
CA CYS A 336 -10.01 -24.14 -9.23
C CYS A 336 -9.88 -25.65 -9.41
N GLU A 337 -11.01 -26.35 -9.23
CA GLU A 337 -11.03 -27.82 -9.09
C GLU A 337 -12.08 -28.51 -9.98
N GLY A 338 -11.79 -29.73 -10.41
CA GLY A 338 -12.68 -30.62 -11.15
C GLY A 338 -12.98 -30.11 -12.56
N SER A 339 -14.14 -29.49 -12.76
CA SER A 339 -14.49 -28.87 -14.05
C SER A 339 -13.78 -27.53 -14.29
N LEU A 340 -12.80 -27.18 -13.46
CA LEU A 340 -12.03 -25.93 -13.47
C LEU A 340 -10.51 -26.17 -13.34
N ASP A 341 -10.02 -27.43 -13.41
CA ASP A 341 -8.57 -27.76 -13.38
C ASP A 341 -7.77 -27.09 -14.53
N ASP A 342 -8.45 -26.62 -15.58
CA ASP A 342 -7.91 -25.85 -16.71
C ASP A 342 -8.22 -24.33 -16.61
N ALA A 343 -8.39 -23.81 -15.40
CA ALA A 343 -8.63 -22.39 -15.13
C ALA A 343 -7.59 -21.77 -14.17
N TRP A 344 -7.47 -20.44 -14.22
CA TRP A 344 -6.69 -19.64 -13.29
C TRP A 344 -7.52 -19.21 -12.09
N SER A 345 -6.95 -19.24 -10.88
CA SER A 345 -7.52 -18.58 -9.70
C SER A 345 -7.48 -17.05 -9.86
N GLY A 346 -8.62 -16.38 -9.63
CA GLY A 346 -8.69 -14.93 -9.66
C GLY A 346 -7.90 -14.27 -8.52
N ASN A 347 -7.83 -14.90 -7.35
CA ASN A 347 -7.04 -14.41 -6.22
C ASN A 347 -5.54 -14.46 -6.54
N PHE A 348 -5.08 -15.58 -7.10
CA PHE A 348 -3.70 -15.75 -7.56
C PHE A 348 -3.32 -14.75 -8.67
N LEU A 349 -4.22 -14.51 -9.65
CA LEU A 349 -3.98 -13.51 -10.70
C LEU A 349 -3.93 -12.07 -10.16
N ASN A 350 -4.65 -11.73 -9.10
CA ASN A 350 -4.53 -10.42 -8.46
C ASN A 350 -3.14 -10.22 -7.83
N TRP A 351 -2.66 -11.18 -7.02
CA TRP A 351 -1.30 -11.18 -6.47
C TRP A 351 -0.23 -11.13 -7.57
N ALA A 352 -0.39 -11.96 -8.60
CA ALA A 352 0.62 -12.14 -9.64
C ALA A 352 0.73 -10.96 -10.62
N THR A 353 -0.30 -10.11 -10.77
CA THR A 353 -0.38 -9.16 -11.90
C THR A 353 -0.75 -7.70 -11.57
N MET A 354 -1.33 -7.38 -10.42
CA MET A 354 -1.81 -6.00 -10.19
C MET A 354 -0.69 -4.97 -9.99
N THR A 355 -0.88 -3.78 -10.57
CA THR A 355 -0.09 -2.57 -10.25
C THR A 355 -0.82 -1.74 -9.19
N ARG A 356 -0.10 -0.87 -8.47
CA ARG A 356 -0.74 0.06 -7.51
C ARG A 356 -1.79 0.94 -8.21
N MET A 357 -1.54 1.35 -9.46
CA MET A 357 -2.48 2.12 -10.27
C MET A 357 -3.76 1.33 -10.59
N ASP A 358 -3.68 0.04 -10.85
CA ASP A 358 -4.87 -0.78 -11.12
C ASP A 358 -5.78 -0.89 -9.89
N VAL A 359 -5.17 -1.01 -8.70
CA VAL A 359 -5.87 -0.93 -7.41
C VAL A 359 -6.51 0.45 -7.22
N VAL A 360 -5.80 1.55 -7.45
CA VAL A 360 -6.34 2.93 -7.38
C VAL A 360 -7.53 3.12 -8.32
N ARG A 361 -7.41 2.69 -9.58
CA ARG A 361 -8.49 2.81 -10.58
C ARG A 361 -9.70 1.97 -10.21
N LYS A 362 -9.52 0.76 -9.67
CA LYS A 362 -10.63 -0.06 -9.18
C LYS A 362 -11.31 0.58 -7.97
N ALA A 363 -10.56 0.91 -6.93
CA ALA A 363 -11.09 1.47 -5.68
C ALA A 363 -11.81 2.81 -5.88
N LEU A 364 -11.31 3.69 -6.77
CA LEU A 364 -11.94 4.96 -7.07
C LEU A 364 -13.15 4.81 -8.01
N TYR A 365 -13.02 4.12 -9.16
CA TYR A 365 -14.04 4.17 -10.22
C TYR A 365 -14.37 2.84 -10.92
N GLY A 366 -13.92 1.69 -10.41
CA GLY A 366 -14.19 0.37 -11.00
C GLY A 366 -13.26 -0.03 -12.15
N GLY A 367 -12.12 0.64 -12.31
CA GLY A 367 -10.99 0.19 -13.16
C GLY A 367 -10.89 0.85 -14.55
N LEU A 368 -9.71 0.72 -15.18
CA LEU A 368 -9.49 1.14 -16.57
C LEU A 368 -10.28 0.24 -17.52
N ARG A 369 -11.28 0.79 -18.21
CA ARG A 369 -12.14 0.05 -19.14
C ARG A 369 -11.60 0.15 -20.58
N ALA A 370 -11.11 -0.96 -21.13
CA ALA A 370 -10.73 -1.07 -22.54
C ALA A 370 -11.93 -1.37 -23.46
N THR A 371 -12.96 -2.04 -22.93
CA THR A 371 -14.29 -2.11 -23.54
C THR A 371 -15.30 -1.57 -22.53
N ASP A 372 -16.11 -0.59 -22.94
CA ASP A 372 -17.24 -0.09 -22.15
C ASP A 372 -18.46 0.10 -23.05
N THR A 373 -19.35 -0.89 -23.07
CA THR A 373 -20.61 -0.89 -23.85
C THR A 373 -21.77 -1.30 -22.95
N ALA A 374 -23.02 -1.04 -23.34
CA ALA A 374 -24.19 -1.42 -22.53
C ALA A 374 -24.19 -2.89 -22.07
N GLY A 375 -23.80 -3.83 -22.96
CA GLY A 375 -23.81 -5.27 -22.67
C GLY A 375 -22.47 -5.91 -22.29
N GLU A 376 -21.35 -5.17 -22.31
CA GLU A 376 -20.03 -5.72 -21.99
C GLU A 376 -19.08 -4.67 -21.39
N THR A 377 -18.37 -5.07 -20.33
CA THR A 377 -17.27 -4.32 -19.73
C THR A 377 -16.02 -5.21 -19.68
N VAL A 378 -14.88 -4.70 -20.16
CA VAL A 378 -13.57 -5.36 -20.07
C VAL A 378 -12.57 -4.39 -19.47
N LEU A 379 -11.97 -4.78 -18.34
CA LEU A 379 -10.91 -4.02 -17.69
C LEU A 379 -9.55 -4.36 -18.31
N GLU A 380 -8.62 -3.42 -18.29
CA GLU A 380 -7.25 -3.55 -18.81
C GLU A 380 -6.22 -3.06 -17.78
N ARG A 381 -5.15 -3.83 -17.60
CA ARG A 381 -4.03 -3.54 -16.68
C ARG A 381 -3.29 -2.24 -17.05
N ALA A 382 -2.58 -1.62 -16.11
CA ALA A 382 -1.76 -0.46 -16.42
C ALA A 382 -0.61 -0.79 -17.39
N HIS A 383 -0.30 0.14 -18.30
CA HIS A 383 0.87 0.04 -19.18
C HIS A 383 2.18 0.05 -18.37
N LEU A 384 3.07 -0.89 -18.65
CA LEU A 384 4.43 -0.99 -18.07
C LEU A 384 5.48 -1.00 -19.20
N PRO A 385 6.41 -0.04 -19.26
CA PRO A 385 7.59 -0.18 -20.12
C PRO A 385 8.45 -1.40 -19.74
N THR A 386 9.35 -1.83 -20.63
CA THR A 386 10.25 -2.99 -20.42
C THR A 386 11.47 -2.65 -19.56
N ASP A 387 11.30 -1.76 -18.59
CA ASP A 387 12.25 -1.34 -17.55
C ASP A 387 11.78 -1.86 -16.16
N GLY A 388 12.34 -1.36 -15.06
CA GLY A 388 11.99 -1.75 -13.69
C GLY A 388 10.53 -1.59 -13.26
N HIS A 389 9.67 -0.96 -14.06
CA HIS A 389 8.23 -1.02 -13.81
C HIS A 389 7.63 -2.39 -14.17
N SER A 390 8.24 -3.14 -15.08
CA SER A 390 7.91 -4.54 -15.36
C SER A 390 8.47 -5.47 -14.29
N PHE A 391 7.71 -6.48 -13.85
CA PHE A 391 8.08 -7.31 -12.70
C PHE A 391 7.73 -8.79 -12.85
N ALA A 392 8.56 -9.65 -12.22
CA ALA A 392 8.39 -11.09 -12.14
C ALA A 392 7.97 -11.57 -10.74
N LYS A 393 6.96 -12.46 -10.71
CA LYS A 393 6.44 -13.20 -9.54
C LYS A 393 6.68 -14.70 -9.75
N TYR A 394 7.04 -15.42 -8.69
CA TYR A 394 7.33 -16.86 -8.72
C TYR A 394 6.53 -17.62 -7.66
N TYR A 395 6.02 -18.81 -7.99
CA TYR A 395 5.29 -19.66 -7.06
C TYR A 395 5.55 -21.16 -7.28
N ASN A 396 5.74 -21.89 -6.18
CA ASN A 396 5.96 -23.34 -6.16
C ASN A 396 5.20 -24.07 -5.04
N GLY A 397 4.11 -23.47 -4.53
CA GLY A 397 3.24 -24.12 -3.54
C GLY A 397 2.64 -25.44 -4.05
N ALA A 398 2.37 -26.38 -3.13
CA ALA A 398 1.84 -27.70 -3.47
C ALA A 398 0.42 -27.68 -4.05
N ASP A 399 -0.29 -26.57 -3.83
CA ASP A 399 -1.60 -26.15 -4.33
C ASP A 399 -1.55 -25.49 -5.72
N LEU A 400 -0.37 -25.26 -6.31
CA LEU A 400 -0.21 -24.59 -7.61
C LEU A 400 -1.09 -25.20 -8.72
N ALA A 401 -1.30 -26.52 -8.71
CA ALA A 401 -2.16 -27.21 -9.67
C ALA A 401 -3.67 -26.88 -9.53
N GLN A 402 -4.08 -26.23 -8.43
CA GLN A 402 -5.42 -25.70 -8.19
C GLN A 402 -5.50 -24.17 -8.46
N LEU A 403 -4.39 -23.52 -8.83
CA LEU A 403 -4.31 -22.07 -9.02
C LEU A 403 -4.08 -21.65 -10.48
N VAL A 404 -3.55 -22.54 -11.33
CA VAL A 404 -3.18 -22.25 -12.74
C VAL A 404 -3.66 -23.37 -13.67
N PRO A 405 -3.99 -23.10 -14.96
CA PRO A 405 -4.63 -24.05 -15.87
C PRO A 405 -3.66 -25.08 -16.47
N TYR A 406 -2.56 -25.37 -15.78
CA TYR A 406 -1.43 -26.14 -16.29
C TYR A 406 -1.00 -27.16 -15.24
N GLY A 407 -0.73 -28.40 -15.68
CA GLY A 407 -0.20 -29.47 -14.85
C GLY A 407 1.27 -29.29 -14.47
N VAL A 408 1.64 -28.15 -13.88
CA VAL A 408 2.99 -27.84 -13.34
C VAL A 408 3.22 -28.56 -11.99
N GLY A 409 2.97 -29.86 -11.95
CA GLY A 409 3.12 -30.71 -10.76
C GLY A 409 4.41 -31.54 -10.78
N ALA A 410 5.48 -31.01 -10.14
CA ALA A 410 6.70 -31.71 -9.68
C ALA A 410 7.49 -32.60 -10.68
N THR A 411 7.09 -32.67 -11.95
CA THR A 411 7.66 -33.61 -12.94
C THR A 411 7.59 -33.09 -14.37
N GLN A 412 8.42 -32.10 -14.72
CA GLN A 412 8.67 -31.82 -16.14
C GLN A 412 9.45 -33.01 -16.74
N SER A 413 8.76 -33.89 -17.45
CA SER A 413 9.33 -35.16 -17.94
C SER A 413 10.46 -34.90 -18.96
N ALA A 414 11.66 -35.39 -18.64
CA ALA A 414 12.92 -35.13 -19.35
C ALA A 414 12.95 -35.70 -20.78
N THR A 415 12.24 -35.03 -21.69
CA THR A 415 12.11 -35.37 -23.12
C THR A 415 12.66 -34.26 -24.04
N THR A 416 12.73 -33.03 -23.54
CA THR A 416 13.66 -31.99 -23.99
C THR A 416 14.37 -31.43 -22.76
N PRO A 417 15.66 -31.72 -22.53
CA PRO A 417 16.41 -31.07 -21.47
C PRO A 417 16.45 -29.56 -21.72
N LEU A 418 15.97 -28.77 -20.76
CA LEU A 418 16.39 -27.37 -20.69
C LEU A 418 17.89 -27.40 -20.37
N VAL A 419 18.74 -26.95 -21.28
CA VAL A 419 20.19 -26.90 -21.05
C VAL A 419 20.50 -25.68 -20.17
N VAL A 420 20.11 -25.77 -18.90
CA VAL A 420 20.74 -25.02 -17.82
C VAL A 420 22.19 -25.49 -17.76
N ASP A 421 23.15 -24.57 -17.77
CA ASP A 421 24.56 -24.93 -17.64
C ASP A 421 24.88 -25.38 -16.21
N ALA A 422 24.64 -26.66 -15.96
CA ALA A 422 24.83 -27.31 -14.67
C ALA A 422 26.30 -27.42 -14.24
N THR A 423 27.27 -26.94 -15.04
CA THR A 423 28.69 -26.97 -14.67
C THR A 423 29.03 -26.07 -13.46
N ASN A 424 28.18 -25.09 -13.13
CA ASN A 424 28.36 -24.16 -12.00
C ASN A 424 27.48 -24.43 -10.77
N ILE A 425 26.59 -25.43 -10.77
CA ILE A 425 25.84 -25.86 -9.58
C ILE A 425 26.14 -27.33 -9.29
N ALA A 426 27.27 -27.55 -8.61
CA ALA A 426 27.64 -28.88 -8.11
C ALA A 426 26.59 -29.36 -7.09
N GLY A 427 25.82 -30.37 -7.49
CA GLY A 427 24.49 -30.61 -6.93
C GLY A 427 24.44 -31.01 -5.46
N THR A 428 23.46 -30.44 -4.76
CA THR A 428 22.75 -31.12 -3.66
C THR A 428 21.26 -30.81 -3.78
N ASN A 429 20.44 -31.84 -4.02
CA ASN A 429 18.99 -31.74 -3.86
C ASN A 429 18.68 -31.70 -2.36
N VAL A 430 18.81 -30.51 -1.77
CA VAL A 430 18.43 -30.24 -0.38
C VAL A 430 16.92 -29.98 -0.35
N PRO A 431 16.11 -30.78 0.37
CA PRO A 431 14.69 -30.49 0.53
C PRO A 431 14.49 -29.09 1.13
N GLY A 432 13.73 -28.24 0.45
CA GLY A 432 13.53 -26.84 0.84
C GLY A 432 14.48 -25.82 0.19
N ARG A 433 15.26 -26.20 -0.84
CA ARG A 433 15.73 -25.25 -1.86
C ARG A 433 14.84 -25.35 -3.10
N ASP A 434 14.53 -24.21 -3.73
CA ASP A 434 13.91 -24.20 -5.05
C ASP A 434 14.82 -24.87 -6.09
N ASP A 435 14.24 -25.68 -6.97
CA ASP A 435 14.88 -26.13 -8.21
C ASP A 435 14.55 -25.13 -9.34
N PRO A 436 15.52 -24.75 -10.22
CA PRO A 436 15.25 -23.88 -11.36
C PRO A 436 14.17 -24.39 -12.33
N ILE A 437 13.81 -25.68 -12.28
CA ILE A 437 12.83 -26.34 -13.16
C ILE A 437 11.43 -26.42 -12.53
N GLU A 438 11.27 -26.16 -11.22
CA GLU A 438 10.00 -26.29 -10.49
C GLU A 438 9.22 -24.98 -10.33
N GLY A 439 7.89 -25.09 -10.20
CA GLY A 439 6.96 -23.97 -10.02
C GLY A 439 6.54 -23.27 -11.31
N ILE A 440 5.99 -22.07 -11.17
CA ILE A 440 5.62 -21.14 -12.24
C ILE A 440 6.25 -19.77 -12.00
N THR A 441 6.72 -19.11 -13.06
CA THR A 441 7.05 -17.69 -13.06
C THR A 441 6.08 -16.93 -13.96
N ILE A 442 5.56 -15.81 -13.47
CA ILE A 442 4.69 -14.88 -14.18
C ILE A 442 5.37 -13.51 -14.25
N CYS A 443 5.42 -12.90 -15.44
CA CYS A 443 6.08 -11.62 -15.68
C CYS A 443 5.12 -10.63 -16.36
N ASN A 444 5.05 -9.41 -15.82
CA ASN A 444 4.09 -8.37 -16.23
C ASN A 444 4.84 -7.26 -16.94
N THR A 445 4.46 -6.98 -18.20
CA THR A 445 5.18 -6.04 -19.06
C THR A 445 4.32 -5.54 -20.22
N THR A 446 4.81 -4.59 -21.01
CA THR A 446 4.19 -4.10 -22.26
C THR A 446 5.28 -3.88 -23.32
N PRO A 447 5.79 -4.95 -23.96
CA PRO A 447 6.78 -4.84 -25.03
C PRO A 447 6.15 -4.28 -26.30
N GLU A 448 6.95 -3.58 -27.09
CA GLU A 448 6.52 -2.93 -28.34
C GLU A 448 7.42 -3.41 -29.50
N PRO A 449 6.88 -4.15 -30.49
CA PRO A 449 7.64 -4.62 -31.64
C PRO A 449 8.23 -3.51 -32.54
N SER A 450 7.72 -2.28 -32.44
CA SER A 450 8.28 -1.14 -33.16
C SER A 450 9.51 -0.55 -32.44
N THR A 451 10.69 -0.77 -33.04
CA THR A 451 11.95 -0.08 -32.71
C THR A 451 11.95 1.43 -33.04
N THR A 452 10.76 2.02 -33.24
CA THR A 452 10.56 3.47 -33.43
C THR A 452 9.48 4.07 -32.52
N ALA A 453 8.92 3.29 -31.59
CA ALA A 453 7.90 3.74 -30.65
C ALA A 453 8.46 3.95 -29.23
N SER A 454 7.72 4.72 -28.46
CA SER A 454 7.97 5.02 -27.04
C SER A 454 6.72 4.73 -26.19
N SER A 455 6.86 4.68 -24.86
CA SER A 455 5.75 4.33 -23.94
C SER A 455 4.52 5.24 -24.07
N GLN A 456 4.70 6.44 -24.64
CA GLN A 456 3.61 7.34 -24.99
C GLN A 456 2.93 7.07 -26.34
N SER A 457 3.66 6.56 -27.34
CA SER A 457 3.14 6.35 -28.69
C SER A 457 2.62 4.93 -28.92
N THR A 458 3.06 3.96 -28.12
CA THR A 458 2.61 2.57 -28.23
C THR A 458 1.12 2.42 -27.94
N THR A 459 0.51 1.51 -28.72
CA THR A 459 -0.83 0.96 -28.53
C THR A 459 -0.78 -0.56 -28.28
N SER A 460 0.39 -1.10 -27.96
CA SER A 460 0.55 -2.51 -27.60
C SER A 460 -0.13 -2.77 -26.26
N PRO A 461 -0.96 -3.81 -26.13
CA PRO A 461 -1.70 -4.05 -24.90
C PRO A 461 -0.78 -4.60 -23.81
N PRO A 462 -1.02 -4.31 -22.53
CA PRO A 462 -0.29 -4.90 -21.41
C PRO A 462 -0.38 -6.42 -21.45
N LEU A 463 0.71 -7.10 -21.14
CA LEU A 463 0.84 -8.55 -21.21
C LEU A 463 1.03 -9.16 -19.82
N VAL A 464 0.61 -10.43 -19.72
CA VAL A 464 0.98 -11.40 -18.69
C VAL A 464 1.72 -12.54 -19.41
N ARG A 465 3.01 -12.68 -19.12
CA ARG A 465 3.87 -13.75 -19.64
C ARG A 465 4.01 -14.83 -18.57
N ALA A 466 3.99 -16.10 -18.94
CA ALA A 466 4.03 -17.21 -17.98
C ALA A 466 4.93 -18.35 -18.48
N VAL A 467 5.71 -18.94 -17.58
CA VAL A 467 6.64 -20.04 -17.86
C VAL A 467 6.72 -20.99 -16.66
N ALA A 468 6.94 -22.28 -16.90
CA ALA A 468 7.21 -23.25 -15.84
C ALA A 468 8.70 -23.18 -15.41
N GLY A 469 8.98 -23.29 -14.11
CA GLY A 469 10.30 -23.15 -13.52
C GLY A 469 10.54 -21.81 -12.80
N ASN A 470 11.67 -21.72 -12.11
CA ASN A 470 12.07 -20.59 -11.28
C ASN A 470 12.92 -19.58 -12.07
N PHE A 471 12.22 -18.57 -12.59
CA PHE A 471 12.78 -17.41 -13.28
C PHE A 471 12.45 -16.13 -12.50
N GLN A 472 12.44 -16.17 -11.16
CA GLN A 472 11.96 -15.04 -10.33
C GLN A 472 12.70 -13.70 -10.56
N LEU A 473 13.91 -13.76 -11.13
CA LEU A 473 14.75 -12.62 -11.50
C LEU A 473 14.61 -12.21 -12.99
N TRP A 474 13.56 -12.65 -13.68
CA TRP A 474 13.26 -12.29 -15.08
C TRP A 474 12.77 -10.83 -15.25
N GLY A 475 12.38 -10.19 -14.14
CA GLY A 475 12.19 -8.74 -14.08
C GLY A 475 13.38 -8.01 -13.44
N ALA A 476 14.59 -8.60 -13.51
CA ALA A 476 15.77 -8.13 -12.81
C ALA A 476 17.08 -8.20 -13.64
N ASN A 477 17.00 -7.82 -14.91
CA ASN A 477 18.11 -7.73 -15.86
C ASN A 477 18.77 -6.34 -15.86
N GLU A 478 20.00 -6.25 -16.40
CA GLU A 478 20.80 -5.02 -16.65
C GLU A 478 20.18 -4.03 -17.66
N ARG A 479 18.97 -4.29 -18.20
CA ARG A 479 18.36 -3.37 -19.18
C ARG A 479 16.90 -3.59 -19.51
N TRP A 480 16.56 -4.84 -19.84
CA TRP A 480 15.28 -5.18 -20.45
C TRP A 480 14.59 -6.27 -19.67
N GLN A 481 13.37 -5.99 -19.21
CA GLN A 481 12.67 -6.81 -18.23
C GLN A 481 11.54 -7.62 -18.90
N CYS A 482 11.30 -8.85 -18.41
CA CYS A 482 10.26 -9.77 -18.89
C CYS A 482 10.37 -10.16 -20.38
N THR A 483 11.58 -10.18 -20.94
CA THR A 483 11.89 -10.47 -22.35
C THR A 483 12.06 -11.97 -22.62
N TRP A 484 11.62 -12.49 -23.76
CA TRP A 484 11.95 -13.89 -24.09
C TRP A 484 13.36 -13.98 -24.69
N ASN A 485 14.16 -14.96 -24.30
CA ASN A 485 15.54 -15.13 -24.80
C ASN A 485 15.64 -15.40 -26.32
N ASP A 486 14.51 -15.72 -26.95
CA ASP A 486 14.29 -15.94 -28.38
C ASP A 486 13.45 -14.83 -29.04
N GLU A 487 13.28 -13.66 -28.40
CA GLU A 487 12.52 -12.52 -28.91
C GLU A 487 13.32 -11.70 -29.96
N PRO A 488 12.89 -11.67 -31.23
CA PRO A 488 13.65 -10.99 -32.28
C PRO A 488 13.29 -9.51 -32.39
N GLY A 489 14.28 -8.67 -32.71
CA GLY A 489 14.07 -7.29 -33.16
C GLY A 489 14.37 -6.22 -32.11
N THR A 490 14.49 -6.59 -30.84
CA THR A 490 15.13 -5.77 -29.80
C THR A 490 16.66 -5.88 -29.89
N GLY A 491 17.39 -5.05 -29.14
CA GLY A 491 18.86 -5.03 -29.17
C GLY A 491 19.57 -6.21 -28.48
N HIS A 492 18.84 -7.08 -27.77
CA HIS A 492 19.41 -8.01 -26.77
C HIS A 492 20.46 -8.97 -27.32
N SER A 493 20.26 -9.47 -28.55
CA SER A 493 21.11 -10.50 -29.17
C SER A 493 22.55 -10.07 -29.43
N ALA A 494 22.88 -8.79 -29.25
CA ALA A 494 24.22 -8.23 -29.51
C ALA A 494 25.04 -7.95 -28.24
N SER A 495 24.41 -7.82 -27.06
CA SER A 495 25.10 -7.50 -25.80
C SER A 495 25.24 -8.68 -24.83
N GLY A 496 24.47 -9.76 -25.05
CA GLY A 496 24.38 -10.87 -24.10
C GLY A 496 23.31 -10.69 -23.02
N ALA A 497 22.43 -9.68 -23.17
CA ALA A 497 21.34 -9.33 -22.24
C ALA A 497 20.17 -10.34 -22.17
N ASN A 498 20.48 -11.63 -22.27
CA ASN A 498 19.60 -12.74 -21.87
C ASN A 498 19.96 -13.23 -20.44
N THR A 499 20.72 -12.45 -19.66
CA THR A 499 21.18 -12.80 -18.31
C THR A 499 20.69 -11.79 -17.27
N ASN A 500 20.19 -12.33 -16.15
CA ASN A 500 19.83 -11.57 -14.95
C ASN A 500 20.99 -11.50 -13.94
N SER A 501 22.20 -11.83 -14.38
CA SER A 501 23.43 -11.85 -13.57
C SER A 501 23.37 -12.69 -12.28
N ASN A 502 22.35 -13.53 -12.09
CA ASN A 502 22.17 -14.28 -10.84
C ASN A 502 23.29 -15.29 -10.62
N ASN A 503 24.01 -15.12 -9.51
CA ASN A 503 24.95 -16.11 -9.02
C ASN A 503 24.47 -16.64 -7.66
N ALA A 504 23.83 -17.82 -7.67
CA ALA A 504 23.22 -18.47 -6.51
C ALA A 504 24.17 -18.63 -5.31
N ILE A 505 25.49 -18.70 -5.52
CA ILE A 505 26.50 -18.77 -4.45
C ILE A 505 26.53 -17.46 -3.64
N TYR A 506 26.39 -16.32 -4.31
CA TYR A 506 26.32 -15.01 -3.67
C TYR A 506 24.90 -14.65 -3.26
N SER A 507 23.93 -14.70 -4.18
CA SER A 507 22.54 -14.26 -3.96
C SER A 507 21.80 -15.13 -2.96
N GLY A 508 22.09 -16.44 -2.92
CA GLY A 508 21.26 -17.45 -2.23
C GLY A 508 19.99 -17.83 -2.99
N ILE A 509 19.73 -17.24 -4.16
CA ILE A 509 18.52 -17.47 -4.97
C ILE A 509 18.81 -18.53 -6.04
N TYR A 510 18.14 -19.68 -5.95
CA TYR A 510 18.34 -20.84 -6.82
C TYR A 510 17.46 -20.80 -8.08
N ALA A 511 17.33 -19.60 -8.66
CA ALA A 511 16.64 -19.33 -9.91
C ALA A 511 17.59 -19.40 -11.11
N ALA A 512 17.03 -19.59 -12.31
CA ALA A 512 17.79 -19.59 -13.56
C ALA A 512 18.56 -18.27 -13.77
N GLY A 513 19.85 -18.37 -14.12
CA GLY A 513 20.74 -17.22 -14.40
C GLY A 513 20.51 -16.56 -15.78
N SER A 514 19.37 -16.82 -16.42
CA SER A 514 19.06 -16.37 -17.78
C SER A 514 17.56 -16.30 -18.03
N ASP A 515 17.17 -15.44 -18.97
CA ASP A 515 15.78 -15.28 -19.42
C ASP A 515 15.20 -16.59 -19.98
N PRO A 516 13.90 -16.88 -19.77
CA PRO A 516 13.24 -18.04 -20.34
C PRO A 516 13.06 -17.93 -21.87
N SER A 517 12.92 -19.07 -22.53
CA SER A 517 12.60 -19.10 -23.97
C SER A 517 11.09 -19.04 -24.20
N GLY A 518 10.65 -18.27 -25.20
CA GLY A 518 9.27 -18.25 -25.67
C GLY A 518 8.82 -19.59 -26.28
N THR A 519 9.76 -20.49 -26.59
CA THR A 519 9.46 -21.89 -26.88
C THR A 519 8.89 -22.65 -25.67
N SER A 520 9.41 -22.38 -24.46
CA SER A 520 9.01 -22.97 -23.17
C SER A 520 7.81 -22.27 -22.51
N ALA A 521 7.35 -21.15 -23.07
CA ALA A 521 6.21 -20.39 -22.54
C ALA A 521 4.96 -21.24 -22.34
N LEU A 522 4.27 -21.01 -21.22
CA LEU A 522 2.93 -21.53 -20.94
C LEU A 522 1.93 -20.80 -21.84
N LYS A 523 1.60 -21.45 -22.96
CA LYS A 523 0.86 -20.82 -24.05
C LYS A 523 -0.64 -20.75 -23.78
N THR A 524 -1.24 -19.70 -24.33
CA THR A 524 -2.70 -19.55 -24.48
C THR A 524 -3.30 -20.72 -25.30
N PRO A 525 -4.62 -20.97 -25.24
CA PRO A 525 -5.29 -21.97 -26.07
C PRO A 525 -5.14 -21.80 -27.59
N ALA A 526 -4.71 -20.62 -28.07
CA ALA A 526 -4.41 -20.36 -29.48
C ALA A 526 -2.91 -20.46 -29.83
N GLY A 527 -2.06 -20.91 -28.90
CA GLY A 527 -0.62 -21.09 -29.11
C GLY A 527 0.24 -19.83 -28.95
N SER A 528 -0.35 -18.66 -28.66
CA SER A 528 0.41 -17.46 -28.29
C SER A 528 1.16 -17.68 -26.96
N ARG A 529 2.43 -17.27 -26.92
CA ARG A 529 3.28 -17.25 -25.70
C ARG A 529 2.88 -16.16 -24.70
N ASP A 530 2.17 -15.15 -25.16
CA ASP A 530 1.76 -13.99 -24.38
C ASP A 530 0.23 -13.98 -24.17
N HIS A 531 -0.20 -13.70 -22.94
CA HIS A 531 -1.60 -13.41 -22.59
C HIS A 531 -1.78 -11.89 -22.52
N VAL A 532 -2.91 -11.37 -23.01
CA VAL A 532 -3.27 -9.95 -22.83
C VAL A 532 -3.89 -9.75 -21.45
N ALA A 533 -3.42 -8.74 -20.71
CA ALA A 533 -3.81 -8.42 -19.34
C ALA A 533 -5.17 -7.70 -19.29
N ARG A 534 -6.22 -8.38 -19.75
CA ARG A 534 -7.61 -7.91 -19.80
C ARG A 534 -8.55 -8.90 -19.14
N VAL A 535 -9.55 -8.43 -18.41
CA VAL A 535 -10.56 -9.30 -17.77
C VAL A 535 -11.97 -8.78 -18.03
N LYS A 536 -12.88 -9.69 -18.42
CA LYS A 536 -14.32 -9.40 -18.51
C LYS A 536 -14.92 -9.46 -17.10
N VAL A 537 -15.69 -8.44 -16.73
CA VAL A 537 -16.23 -8.25 -15.37
C VAL A 537 -17.72 -7.92 -15.40
N CYS A 538 -18.41 -8.09 -14.27
CA CYS A 538 -19.84 -7.82 -14.12
C CYS A 538 -20.69 -8.58 -15.15
N GLU A 539 -20.42 -9.89 -15.26
CA GLU A 539 -21.22 -10.78 -16.10
C GLU A 539 -22.52 -11.17 -15.38
N THR A 540 -23.67 -10.87 -15.98
CA THR A 540 -25.01 -11.08 -15.36
C THR A 540 -25.30 -12.53 -14.95
N GLN A 541 -24.57 -13.50 -15.51
CA GLN A 541 -24.64 -14.92 -15.18
C GLN A 541 -23.92 -15.31 -13.87
N PHE A 542 -23.06 -14.43 -13.34
CA PHE A 542 -22.28 -14.65 -12.10
C PHE A 542 -22.57 -13.61 -11.00
N PHE A 543 -23.53 -12.71 -11.24
CA PHE A 543 -23.98 -11.67 -10.32
C PHE A 543 -25.02 -12.19 -9.32
N ASP A 544 -24.73 -12.06 -8.03
CA ASP A 544 -25.66 -12.26 -6.93
C ASP A 544 -25.81 -10.94 -6.16
N ALA A 545 -26.98 -10.31 -6.24
CA ALA A 545 -27.26 -9.03 -5.60
C ALA A 545 -27.17 -9.08 -4.05
N ASN A 546 -27.23 -10.26 -3.44
CA ASN A 546 -27.16 -10.43 -1.98
C ASN A 546 -25.72 -10.54 -1.46
N ARG A 547 -24.75 -10.83 -2.35
CA ARG A 547 -23.33 -10.95 -2.02
C ARG A 547 -22.46 -9.90 -2.72
N ASN A 548 -22.87 -9.42 -3.90
CA ASN A 548 -22.25 -8.41 -4.78
C ASN A 548 -20.70 -8.37 -4.78
N LEU A 549 -20.08 -9.55 -4.85
CA LEU A 549 -18.67 -9.71 -4.54
C LEU A 549 -17.73 -9.01 -5.56
N GLU A 550 -18.21 -8.80 -6.79
CA GLU A 550 -17.50 -8.06 -7.86
C GLU A 550 -17.62 -6.51 -7.75
N ASN A 551 -18.31 -5.97 -6.73
CA ASN A 551 -18.67 -4.54 -6.62
C ASN A 551 -19.34 -4.01 -7.91
N CYS A 552 -20.35 -4.74 -8.38
CA CYS A 552 -21.10 -4.42 -9.59
C CYS A 552 -22.44 -3.75 -9.27
N THR A 553 -22.76 -2.66 -9.95
CA THR A 553 -24.02 -1.91 -9.77
C THR A 553 -24.84 -1.91 -11.06
N VAL A 554 -26.17 -1.96 -10.90
CA VAL A 554 -27.14 -2.02 -12.00
C VAL A 554 -27.53 -0.61 -12.44
N TYR A 555 -27.17 -0.26 -13.66
CA TYR A 555 -27.52 0.99 -14.33
C TYR A 555 -28.54 0.70 -15.43
N GLY A 556 -29.82 0.88 -15.10
CA GLY A 556 -30.94 0.53 -15.98
C GLY A 556 -31.02 -0.99 -16.20
N THR A 557 -30.60 -1.45 -17.37
CA THR A 557 -30.49 -2.88 -17.72
C THR A 557 -29.06 -3.43 -17.63
N ASN A 558 -28.08 -2.58 -17.36
CA ASN A 558 -26.66 -2.87 -17.60
C ASN A 558 -25.94 -3.02 -16.26
N LEU A 559 -25.00 -3.97 -16.18
CA LEU A 559 -24.23 -4.23 -14.96
C LEU A 559 -22.80 -3.69 -15.13
N LYS A 560 -22.32 -2.90 -14.17
CA LYS A 560 -21.07 -2.13 -14.29
C LYS A 560 -20.23 -2.15 -13.01
N PRO A 561 -18.89 -2.26 -13.11
CA PRO A 561 -18.01 -2.23 -11.94
C PRO A 561 -17.97 -0.82 -11.35
N GLU A 562 -18.01 -0.73 -10.02
CA GLU A 562 -18.23 0.50 -9.28
C GLU A 562 -17.23 0.68 -8.13
N GLY A 563 -16.61 1.85 -8.06
CA GLY A 563 -15.72 2.28 -6.97
C GLY A 563 -16.34 3.36 -6.09
N ALA A 564 -15.57 3.83 -5.11
CA ALA A 564 -16.03 4.74 -4.06
C ALA A 564 -16.54 6.10 -4.58
N LEU A 565 -16.04 6.56 -5.74
CA LEU A 565 -16.48 7.83 -6.32
C LEU A 565 -17.92 7.76 -6.85
N GLN A 566 -18.28 6.72 -7.62
CA GLN A 566 -19.64 6.58 -8.15
C GLN A 566 -20.69 6.53 -7.04
N ARG A 567 -20.45 5.67 -6.03
CA ARG A 567 -21.37 5.42 -4.90
C ARG A 567 -21.80 6.71 -4.17
N ASN A 568 -20.91 7.69 -4.09
CA ASN A 568 -21.14 8.96 -3.37
C ASN A 568 -21.37 10.18 -4.29
N GLY A 569 -20.85 10.15 -5.53
CA GLY A 569 -20.81 11.31 -6.44
C GLY A 569 -21.85 11.30 -7.57
N LEU A 570 -22.51 10.17 -7.82
CA LEU A 570 -23.70 10.11 -8.68
C LEU A 570 -25.00 10.35 -7.89
N SER A 571 -25.00 9.99 -6.61
CA SER A 571 -26.06 10.25 -5.64
C SER A 571 -26.04 11.69 -5.08
N ASN A 572 -25.09 12.52 -5.52
CA ASN A 572 -24.82 13.88 -5.03
C ASN A 572 -24.64 13.98 -3.50
N GLN A 573 -24.19 12.91 -2.85
CA GLN A 573 -23.87 12.90 -1.42
C GLN A 573 -22.53 13.58 -1.12
N LEU A 574 -21.57 13.50 -2.06
CA LEU A 574 -20.28 14.18 -2.03
C LEU A 574 -19.99 14.80 -3.40
N ALA A 575 -19.40 15.99 -3.41
CA ALA A 575 -18.96 16.67 -4.62
C ALA A 575 -17.45 16.47 -4.80
N PHE A 576 -17.05 15.75 -5.84
CA PHE A 576 -15.65 15.34 -6.06
C PHE A 576 -14.93 16.26 -7.04
N GLY A 577 -13.74 16.71 -6.66
CA GLY A 577 -12.77 17.40 -7.52
C GLY A 577 -11.43 16.65 -7.58
N LEU A 578 -10.52 17.09 -8.44
CA LEU A 578 -9.16 16.55 -8.53
C LEU A 578 -8.12 17.63 -8.85
N VAL A 579 -7.02 17.62 -8.09
CA VAL A 579 -5.74 18.24 -8.40
C VAL A 579 -4.69 17.12 -8.51
N THR A 580 -3.83 17.18 -9.53
CA THR A 580 -2.69 16.25 -9.64
C THR A 580 -1.37 16.98 -9.87
N GLY A 581 -0.26 16.29 -9.67
CA GLY A 581 1.01 16.66 -10.31
C GLY A 581 0.88 16.69 -11.84
N SER A 582 1.88 17.24 -12.53
CA SER A 582 1.84 17.36 -14.00
C SER A 582 3.18 16.99 -14.63
N PHE A 583 3.17 16.69 -15.93
CA PHE A 583 4.37 16.32 -16.68
C PHE A 583 5.17 17.55 -17.11
N GLN A 584 4.51 18.65 -17.51
CA GLN A 584 5.22 19.90 -17.82
C GLN A 584 5.77 20.59 -16.56
N LYS A 585 5.08 20.44 -15.43
CA LYS A 585 5.43 20.94 -14.11
C LYS A 585 5.56 19.75 -13.16
N ASN A 586 6.71 19.08 -13.24
CA ASN A 586 6.98 17.82 -12.54
C ASN A 586 7.76 18.00 -11.23
N ILE A 587 8.38 19.17 -11.02
CA ILE A 587 9.06 19.53 -9.78
C ILE A 587 8.51 20.81 -9.16
N SER A 588 7.27 21.21 -9.49
CA SER A 588 6.58 22.32 -8.84
C SER A 588 5.05 22.17 -8.89
N GLY A 589 4.41 22.21 -7.72
CA GLY A 589 2.96 22.33 -7.57
C GLY A 589 2.05 21.25 -8.18
N GLY A 590 0.86 21.69 -8.59
CA GLY A 590 -0.19 20.84 -9.15
C GLY A 590 -1.13 21.57 -10.11
N VAL A 591 -1.91 20.79 -10.84
CA VAL A 591 -2.85 21.23 -11.88
C VAL A 591 -4.26 20.77 -11.52
N LEU A 592 -5.22 21.70 -11.52
CA LEU A 592 -6.64 21.40 -11.37
C LEU A 592 -7.14 20.59 -12.57
N ARG A 593 -7.66 19.39 -12.32
CA ARG A 593 -8.17 18.45 -13.33
C ARG A 593 -9.70 18.39 -13.38
N LYS A 594 -10.37 18.73 -12.27
CA LYS A 594 -11.83 18.81 -12.16
C LYS A 594 -12.20 19.69 -10.95
N ASN A 595 -13.03 20.70 -11.15
CA ASN A 595 -13.70 21.42 -10.04
C ASN A 595 -14.62 20.47 -9.24
N ALA A 596 -14.74 20.66 -7.92
CA ALA A 596 -15.53 19.73 -7.11
C ALA A 596 -17.04 19.80 -7.40
N GLY A 597 -17.60 18.69 -7.89
CA GLY A 597 -18.99 18.61 -8.34
C GLY A 597 -19.46 17.17 -8.59
N SER A 598 -20.59 17.03 -9.28
CA SER A 598 -21.16 15.72 -9.62
C SER A 598 -20.28 14.95 -10.63
N LEU A 599 -20.45 13.63 -10.65
CA LEU A 599 -19.82 12.72 -11.62
C LEU A 599 -20.70 12.43 -12.85
N THR A 600 -21.93 12.96 -12.90
CA THR A 600 -22.85 12.78 -14.05
C THR A 600 -22.35 13.42 -15.36
N ASN A 601 -21.27 14.22 -15.31
CA ASN A 601 -20.58 14.75 -16.49
C ASN A 601 -19.45 13.83 -17.00
N GLU A 602 -19.12 12.75 -16.28
CA GLU A 602 -18.09 11.76 -16.64
C GLU A 602 -18.65 10.34 -16.78
N ILE A 603 -19.81 10.05 -16.17
CA ILE A 603 -20.45 8.74 -16.18
C ILE A 603 -21.93 8.93 -16.48
N ASP A 604 -22.46 8.16 -17.43
CA ASP A 604 -23.87 8.20 -17.79
C ASP A 604 -24.72 7.49 -16.71
N PRO A 605 -25.60 8.19 -15.98
CA PRO A 605 -26.38 7.59 -14.89
C PRO A 605 -27.46 6.61 -15.39
N SER A 606 -27.77 6.56 -16.69
CA SER A 606 -28.77 5.65 -17.26
C SER A 606 -28.23 4.25 -17.58
N ASN A 607 -26.92 4.13 -17.82
CA ASN A 607 -26.29 2.90 -18.32
C ASN A 607 -24.89 2.60 -17.73
N GLY A 608 -24.33 3.51 -16.92
CA GLY A 608 -23.09 3.35 -16.18
C GLY A 608 -21.82 3.32 -17.03
N THR A 609 -21.90 3.67 -18.32
CA THR A 609 -20.73 3.80 -19.20
C THR A 609 -20.00 5.13 -18.96
N PHE A 610 -18.70 5.15 -19.22
CA PHE A 610 -17.88 6.36 -19.11
C PHE A 610 -18.05 7.25 -20.33
N LEU A 611 -18.32 8.53 -20.08
CA LEU A 611 -18.49 9.56 -21.11
C LEU A 611 -17.12 9.94 -21.67
N ASN A 612 -16.78 9.40 -22.84
CA ASN A 612 -15.52 9.66 -23.56
C ASN A 612 -15.47 11.08 -24.17
N LEU A 613 -15.50 12.10 -23.31
CA LEU A 613 -15.39 13.51 -23.64
C LEU A 613 -13.92 13.96 -23.69
N PRO A 614 -13.55 14.99 -24.46
CA PRO A 614 -12.27 15.69 -24.32
C PRO A 614 -12.27 16.71 -23.16
N ALA A 615 -13.11 16.48 -22.15
CA ALA A 615 -13.36 17.42 -21.05
C ALA A 615 -12.51 17.10 -19.81
N PRO A 616 -12.21 18.10 -18.96
CA PRO A 616 -11.61 17.89 -17.64
C PRO A 616 -12.46 16.96 -16.78
N GLY A 617 -11.80 16.09 -16.02
CA GLY A 617 -12.45 15.02 -15.26
C GLY A 617 -11.46 14.10 -14.54
N ILE A 618 -11.93 13.45 -13.48
CA ILE A 618 -11.18 12.47 -12.70
C ILE A 618 -10.85 11.24 -13.55
N LEU A 619 -11.86 10.64 -14.17
CA LEU A 619 -11.73 9.39 -14.93
C LEU A 619 -10.86 9.58 -16.17
N ASN A 620 -11.04 10.71 -16.88
CA ASN A 620 -10.20 11.06 -18.02
C ASN A 620 -8.72 11.21 -17.63
N THR A 621 -8.45 11.85 -16.48
CA THR A 621 -7.09 12.02 -15.96
C THR A 621 -6.48 10.66 -15.58
N LEU A 622 -7.13 9.92 -14.70
CA LEU A 622 -6.59 8.67 -14.15
C LEU A 622 -6.49 7.55 -15.20
N ASN A 623 -7.32 7.54 -16.24
CA ASN A 623 -7.16 6.65 -17.40
C ASN A 623 -5.98 7.04 -18.31
N ALA A 624 -5.54 8.31 -18.30
CA ALA A 624 -4.46 8.79 -19.15
C ALA A 624 -3.06 8.71 -18.51
N LEU A 625 -2.97 8.62 -17.17
CA LEU A 625 -1.70 8.44 -16.47
C LEU A 625 -1.02 7.10 -16.81
N ARG A 626 0.21 7.19 -17.31
CA ARG A 626 1.19 6.11 -17.50
C ARG A 626 2.60 6.70 -17.49
N VAL A 627 3.62 5.85 -17.30
CA VAL A 627 5.02 6.23 -17.45
C VAL A 627 5.29 6.73 -18.87
N TRP A 628 5.83 7.92 -19.00
CA TRP A 628 6.13 8.62 -20.25
C TRP A 628 7.65 8.70 -20.47
N GLY A 629 8.11 8.61 -21.72
CA GLY A 629 9.49 8.91 -22.11
C GLY A 629 10.36 7.71 -22.48
N TYR A 630 9.91 6.47 -22.25
CA TYR A 630 10.72 5.26 -22.50
C TYR A 630 10.77 4.91 -23.98
N GLY A 631 11.97 4.90 -24.59
CA GLY A 631 12.21 4.53 -25.98
C GLY A 631 12.57 3.05 -26.14
N TYR A 632 11.64 2.23 -26.65
CA TYR A 632 11.79 0.76 -26.76
C TYR A 632 12.97 0.29 -27.61
N LYS A 633 13.44 1.13 -28.54
CA LYS A 633 14.59 0.83 -29.41
C LYS A 633 15.87 0.51 -28.62
N ASN A 634 16.15 1.32 -27.61
CA ASN A 634 17.37 1.24 -26.80
C ASN A 634 17.06 0.76 -25.36
N GLY A 635 15.78 0.81 -24.95
CA GLY A 635 15.32 0.64 -23.58
C GLY A 635 15.79 1.75 -22.66
N THR A 636 15.51 3.02 -22.99
CA THR A 636 16.08 4.19 -22.29
C THR A 636 15.14 5.39 -22.27
N TYR A 637 15.30 6.31 -21.32
CA TYR A 637 14.64 7.63 -21.29
C TYR A 637 15.44 8.76 -22.00
N ARG A 638 16.49 8.41 -22.75
CA ARG A 638 17.40 9.34 -23.46
C ARG A 638 16.84 9.84 -24.80
N SER A 639 17.34 11.00 -25.26
CA SER A 639 16.98 11.59 -26.58
C SER A 639 18.12 11.57 -27.61
N ASP A 640 19.08 10.66 -27.47
CA ASP A 640 19.85 10.14 -28.62
C ASP A 640 19.12 8.97 -29.31
N ASP A 641 17.97 8.57 -28.76
CA ASP A 641 16.84 8.07 -29.53
C ASP A 641 16.41 9.10 -30.60
N SER A 642 15.71 8.63 -31.63
CA SER A 642 15.14 9.48 -32.69
C SER A 642 13.61 9.49 -32.61
N THR A 643 13.08 9.22 -31.42
CA THR A 643 11.79 8.54 -31.18
C THR A 643 11.02 9.08 -29.96
N GLY A 644 11.48 10.21 -29.42
CA GLY A 644 10.73 11.05 -28.48
C GLY A 644 11.03 10.80 -27.01
N GLY A 645 12.19 10.19 -26.70
CA GLY A 645 12.69 10.10 -25.33
C GLY A 645 12.97 11.48 -24.71
N GLU A 646 12.87 11.58 -23.39
CA GLU A 646 12.86 12.87 -22.68
C GLU A 646 14.22 13.55 -22.53
N ASN A 647 15.30 12.88 -22.88
CA ASN A 647 16.67 13.27 -22.55
C ASN A 647 16.99 13.20 -21.05
N CYS A 648 16.47 12.19 -20.36
CA CYS A 648 17.09 11.74 -19.12
C CYS A 648 18.46 11.18 -19.47
N SER A 649 19.52 11.75 -18.90
CA SER A 649 20.88 11.28 -19.08
C SER A 649 21.21 10.20 -18.04
N TRP A 650 22.19 9.35 -18.33
CA TRP A 650 22.78 8.44 -17.33
C TRP A 650 23.21 9.20 -16.07
N GLN A 651 23.21 8.51 -14.93
CA GLN A 651 23.82 8.98 -13.68
C GLN A 651 23.25 10.32 -13.20
N ILE A 652 21.98 10.58 -13.43
CA ILE A 652 21.35 11.84 -12.98
C ILE A 652 21.00 11.76 -11.50
N THR A 653 21.39 12.82 -10.78
CA THR A 653 21.34 12.91 -9.31
C THR A 653 20.54 14.12 -8.81
N ASP A 654 20.12 15.02 -9.71
CA ASP A 654 19.23 16.15 -9.43
C ASP A 654 18.55 16.56 -10.76
N ILE A 655 17.25 16.86 -10.71
CA ILE A 655 16.46 17.41 -11.81
C ILE A 655 16.14 18.91 -11.64
N LEU A 656 16.83 19.62 -10.74
CA LEU A 656 16.69 21.08 -10.58
C LEU A 656 17.52 21.88 -11.60
N ALA A 657 16.93 22.96 -12.12
CA ALA A 657 17.56 23.80 -13.14
C ALA A 657 18.71 24.68 -12.61
N SER A 658 19.73 24.88 -13.46
CA SER A 658 20.83 25.85 -13.29
C SER A 658 21.67 25.67 -12.02
N GLY A 659 22.41 24.57 -11.97
CA GLY A 659 23.43 24.30 -10.94
C GLY A 659 24.06 22.91 -11.09
N GLY A 660 23.25 21.93 -11.50
CA GLY A 660 23.69 20.58 -11.85
C GLY A 660 22.71 19.86 -12.79
N GLY A 661 21.40 20.00 -12.57
CA GLY A 661 20.35 19.28 -13.30
C GLY A 661 19.64 20.05 -14.42
N PRO A 662 18.76 19.36 -15.18
CA PRO A 662 17.84 19.94 -16.15
C PRO A 662 16.39 20.00 -15.59
N GLY A 663 15.83 21.20 -15.42
CA GLY A 663 14.50 21.38 -14.81
C GLY A 663 13.29 21.13 -15.70
N GLU A 664 12.13 20.98 -15.03
CA GLU A 664 10.74 21.20 -15.46
C GLU A 664 10.37 20.71 -16.87
N GLY A 665 9.61 19.62 -16.93
CA GLY A 665 9.36 18.86 -18.16
C GLY A 665 10.53 17.94 -18.51
N LYS A 666 11.33 17.56 -17.52
CA LYS A 666 12.53 16.71 -17.64
C LYS A 666 12.43 15.54 -16.69
N CYS A 667 12.60 14.33 -17.24
CA CYS A 667 12.26 13.08 -16.55
C CYS A 667 10.88 13.18 -15.91
N ALA A 668 9.88 13.56 -16.72
CA ALA A 668 8.58 14.02 -16.30
C ALA A 668 7.70 12.95 -15.66
N SER A 669 8.14 11.68 -15.62
CA SER A 669 7.53 10.63 -14.80
C SER A 669 8.02 10.65 -13.33
N TRP A 670 9.14 11.34 -13.04
CA TRP A 670 9.72 11.56 -11.72
C TRP A 670 9.46 13.00 -11.23
N GLY A 671 9.60 13.20 -9.91
CA GLY A 671 9.29 14.44 -9.23
C GLY A 671 7.85 14.45 -8.70
N ASN A 672 7.73 14.74 -7.41
CA ASN A 672 6.50 14.66 -6.62
C ASN A 672 6.43 15.83 -5.60
N PRO A 673 6.14 17.06 -6.08
CA PRO A 673 6.15 18.29 -5.29
C PRO A 673 4.89 18.42 -4.40
N PHE A 674 4.68 17.43 -3.53
CA PHE A 674 3.35 17.15 -2.97
C PHE A 674 2.85 18.24 -2.00
N SER A 675 3.73 18.90 -1.24
CA SER A 675 3.34 20.04 -0.40
C SER A 675 2.84 21.22 -1.22
N GLU A 676 3.33 21.40 -2.45
CA GLU A 676 2.91 22.48 -3.35
C GLU A 676 1.66 22.14 -4.16
N LEU A 677 1.51 20.87 -4.55
CA LEU A 677 0.28 20.30 -5.07
C LEU A 677 -0.86 20.52 -4.06
N TYR A 678 -0.61 20.21 -2.80
CA TYR A 678 -1.53 20.47 -1.70
C TYR A 678 -1.76 21.96 -1.44
N LEU A 679 -0.74 22.83 -1.58
CA LEU A 679 -0.93 24.28 -1.52
C LEU A 679 -1.89 24.78 -2.62
N GLU A 680 -1.72 24.34 -3.87
CA GLU A 680 -2.62 24.72 -4.96
C GLU A 680 -4.05 24.19 -4.72
N THR A 681 -4.17 23.01 -4.11
CA THR A 681 -5.43 22.41 -3.63
C THR A 681 -6.11 23.31 -2.60
N LEU A 682 -5.37 23.85 -1.62
CA LEU A 682 -5.90 24.81 -0.64
C LEU A 682 -6.25 26.17 -1.25
N ARG A 683 -5.43 26.68 -2.18
CA ARG A 683 -5.72 27.94 -2.90
C ARG A 683 -7.06 27.89 -3.63
N TRP A 684 -7.41 26.75 -4.22
CA TRP A 684 -8.67 26.59 -4.95
C TRP A 684 -9.90 26.88 -4.08
N TYR A 685 -9.88 26.46 -2.80
CA TYR A 685 -10.85 26.87 -1.79
C TYR A 685 -10.67 28.35 -1.39
N ALA A 686 -9.44 28.75 -1.01
CA ALA A 686 -9.19 29.96 -0.24
C ALA A 686 -9.20 31.29 -1.02
N THR A 687 -8.93 31.33 -2.34
CA THR A 687 -8.89 32.61 -3.08
C THR A 687 -10.14 32.88 -3.92
N SER A 688 -10.92 33.89 -3.54
CA SER A 688 -11.97 34.48 -4.38
C SER A 688 -11.43 35.09 -5.69
N THR A 689 -10.14 35.46 -5.72
CA THR A 689 -9.44 35.81 -6.97
C THR A 689 -9.09 34.53 -7.74
N ARG A 690 -9.86 34.25 -8.79
CA ARG A 690 -9.84 33.00 -9.55
C ARG A 690 -8.65 32.92 -10.51
N GLY A 691 -7.70 32.02 -10.25
CA GLY A 691 -6.59 31.72 -11.15
C GLY A 691 -5.55 30.74 -10.61
N ALA A 692 -5.10 29.82 -11.47
CA ALA A 692 -4.01 28.89 -11.17
C ALA A 692 -2.68 29.62 -10.95
N THR A 693 -1.83 29.10 -10.07
CA THR A 693 -0.48 29.62 -9.85
C THR A 693 0.36 29.42 -11.11
N SER A 694 0.87 30.50 -11.69
CA SER A 694 1.60 30.47 -12.98
C SER A 694 2.90 29.65 -12.95
N ALA A 695 3.43 29.37 -11.76
CA ALA A 695 4.58 28.49 -11.58
C ALA A 695 4.20 27.00 -11.60
N PHE A 696 2.99 26.64 -11.16
CA PHE A 696 2.48 25.27 -11.04
C PHE A 696 1.67 24.79 -12.26
N ASN A 697 1.08 25.72 -13.01
CA ASN A 697 0.13 25.41 -14.07
C ASN A 697 0.80 24.88 -15.36
N GLY A 698 0.85 23.56 -15.53
CA GLY A 698 1.30 22.85 -16.74
C GLY A 698 0.18 22.46 -17.72
N ASP A 699 0.48 22.45 -19.02
CA ASP A 699 -0.38 21.97 -20.11
C ASP A 699 0.05 20.58 -20.60
N ASP A 700 -0.35 19.55 -19.86
CA ASP A 700 0.04 18.16 -20.14
C ASP A 700 -0.55 17.57 -21.43
N ARG A 701 -1.34 18.31 -22.20
CA ARG A 701 -1.91 17.83 -23.47
C ARG A 701 -0.82 17.53 -24.53
N THR A 702 0.37 18.11 -24.38
CA THR A 702 1.55 17.77 -25.20
C THR A 702 2.15 16.41 -24.87
N TYR A 703 1.89 15.91 -23.65
CA TYR A 703 2.27 14.58 -23.19
C TYR A 703 1.14 13.60 -23.53
N PHE A 704 -0.02 13.76 -22.87
CA PHE A 704 -1.20 12.95 -23.17
C PHE A 704 -2.40 13.87 -23.43
N ALA A 705 -2.94 13.82 -24.65
CA ALA A 705 -4.02 14.72 -25.10
C ALA A 705 -5.32 14.67 -24.25
N LYS A 706 -5.48 13.65 -23.39
CA LYS A 706 -6.57 13.53 -22.40
C LYS A 706 -6.27 14.17 -21.04
N LEU A 707 -5.01 14.48 -20.72
CA LEU A 707 -4.61 15.22 -19.51
C LEU A 707 -4.88 16.72 -19.67
N THR A 708 -6.15 17.07 -19.82
CA THR A 708 -6.62 18.46 -19.77
C THR A 708 -6.52 19.03 -18.36
N SER A 709 -6.64 20.35 -18.26
CA SER A 709 -6.84 21.08 -16.99
C SER A 709 -8.22 21.75 -17.00
N ASP A 710 -8.82 21.88 -15.81
CA ASP A 710 -10.11 22.56 -15.63
C ASP A 710 -9.92 24.06 -15.36
N THR A 711 -10.94 24.86 -15.68
CA THR A 711 -10.89 26.30 -15.48
C THR A 711 -11.08 26.66 -14.02
N TRP A 712 -10.32 27.63 -13.53
CA TRP A 712 -10.49 28.21 -12.19
C TRP A 712 -11.70 29.16 -12.09
N ALA A 713 -12.52 29.28 -13.15
CA ALA A 713 -13.61 30.25 -13.22
C ALA A 713 -14.80 29.94 -12.28
N VAL A 714 -14.86 28.73 -11.72
CA VAL A 714 -15.87 28.33 -10.74
C VAL A 714 -15.39 28.66 -9.33
N ASP A 715 -16.24 29.31 -8.54
CA ASP A 715 -16.04 29.45 -7.10
C ASP A 715 -16.69 28.26 -6.37
N PRO A 716 -15.95 27.45 -5.59
CA PRO A 716 -16.54 26.38 -4.80
C PRO A 716 -17.28 26.86 -3.53
N LEU A 717 -17.08 28.13 -3.17
CA LEU A 717 -17.45 28.78 -1.92
C LEU A 717 -18.12 30.13 -2.21
N SER A 718 -19.43 30.04 -2.43
CA SER A 718 -20.36 31.16 -2.58
C SER A 718 -21.16 31.36 -1.28
N ALA A 719 -22.03 32.38 -1.20
CA ALA A 719 -22.97 32.52 -0.10
C ALA A 719 -23.83 31.24 0.10
N ASP A 720 -24.31 30.63 -1.00
CA ASP A 720 -25.13 29.42 -0.97
C ASP A 720 -24.37 28.17 -0.49
N THR A 721 -23.04 28.20 -0.49
CA THR A 721 -22.17 27.03 -0.24
C THR A 721 -21.11 27.26 0.85
N ALA A 722 -21.11 28.41 1.52
CA ALA A 722 -20.14 28.79 2.55
C ALA A 722 -20.06 27.78 3.70
N CYS A 723 -21.21 27.26 4.15
CA CYS A 723 -21.32 26.31 5.26
C CYS A 723 -21.26 24.83 4.87
N ARG A 724 -20.71 24.50 3.68
CA ARG A 724 -20.39 23.11 3.32
C ARG A 724 -19.13 22.64 4.03
N SER A 725 -19.06 21.36 4.42
CA SER A 725 -17.79 20.74 4.85
C SER A 725 -16.79 20.71 3.68
N LEU A 726 -15.52 21.05 3.96
CA LEU A 726 -14.43 21.08 2.99
C LEU A 726 -13.37 20.05 3.36
N ASN A 727 -12.99 19.22 2.39
CA ASN A 727 -12.14 18.06 2.65
C ASN A 727 -11.09 17.90 1.55
N VAL A 728 -9.92 17.38 1.94
CA VAL A 728 -8.89 16.91 1.01
C VAL A 728 -8.56 15.45 1.31
N ILE A 729 -8.62 14.60 0.28
CA ILE A 729 -8.02 13.27 0.32
C ILE A 729 -6.63 13.39 -0.31
N ALA A 730 -5.60 13.36 0.52
CA ALA A 730 -4.22 13.49 0.12
C ALA A 730 -3.62 12.08 -0.12
N LEU A 731 -3.74 11.60 -1.36
CA LEU A 731 -3.36 10.25 -1.77
C LEU A 731 -2.03 10.30 -2.53
N ASN A 732 -0.96 9.75 -1.94
CA ASN A 732 0.39 9.83 -2.50
C ASN A 732 1.01 8.43 -2.61
N ALA A 733 1.56 8.05 -3.76
CA ALA A 733 2.24 6.76 -3.95
C ALA A 733 3.78 6.84 -4.00
N GLY A 734 4.36 8.04 -3.96
CA GLY A 734 5.80 8.25 -3.90
C GLY A 734 6.18 9.20 -2.78
N VAL A 735 7.46 9.26 -2.44
CA VAL A 735 7.96 10.18 -1.42
C VAL A 735 7.84 11.64 -1.87
N ASN A 736 7.63 12.57 -0.94
CA ASN A 736 7.69 14.01 -1.26
C ASN A 736 9.08 14.34 -1.83
N SER A 737 9.12 15.13 -2.91
CA SER A 737 10.36 15.54 -3.57
C SER A 737 10.20 16.89 -4.25
N TYR A 738 11.23 17.75 -4.16
CA TYR A 738 11.29 19.06 -4.79
C TYR A 738 10.08 19.98 -4.44
N ASP A 739 9.74 20.07 -3.14
CA ASP A 739 8.71 21.00 -2.61
C ASP A 739 9.27 21.95 -1.51
N ASP A 740 10.56 22.29 -1.61
CA ASP A 740 11.26 23.19 -0.69
C ASP A 740 11.28 24.68 -1.12
N ASP A 741 10.91 25.03 -2.36
CA ASP A 741 11.13 26.39 -2.90
C ASP A 741 9.86 27.25 -3.14
N GLN A 742 8.77 26.70 -3.68
CA GLN A 742 7.59 27.47 -4.14
C GLN A 742 6.36 27.38 -3.23
N THR A 743 6.44 26.64 -2.12
CA THR A 743 5.39 26.65 -1.06
C THR A 743 5.07 28.05 -0.51
N LYS A 744 5.95 29.05 -0.70
CA LYS A 744 5.74 30.44 -0.27
C LYS A 744 5.02 31.34 -1.29
N LEU A 745 4.52 30.81 -2.40
CA LEU A 745 3.81 31.59 -3.42
C LEU A 745 2.41 32.09 -3.00
N TYR A 746 1.90 31.69 -1.83
CA TYR A 746 0.60 32.12 -1.31
C TYR A 746 0.72 32.84 0.05
N ALA A 747 0.81 34.17 0.00
CA ALA A 747 1.09 35.03 1.15
C ALA A 747 0.16 34.92 2.39
N PRO A 748 -1.10 34.45 2.33
CA PRO A 748 -1.91 34.21 3.53
C PRO A 748 -1.39 33.12 4.49
N VAL A 749 -0.38 32.35 4.10
CA VAL A 749 0.30 31.35 4.94
C VAL A 749 1.83 31.46 4.79
N ASP A 750 2.58 31.23 5.88
CA ASP A 750 4.01 30.88 5.80
C ASP A 750 4.19 29.41 6.22
N PRO A 751 4.31 28.47 5.27
CA PRO A 751 4.40 27.04 5.58
C PRO A 751 5.60 26.67 6.46
N VAL A 752 6.67 27.47 6.42
CA VAL A 752 7.83 27.26 7.30
C VAL A 752 7.45 27.58 8.75
N ALA A 753 6.73 28.66 8.99
CA ALA A 753 6.29 29.05 10.32
C ALA A 753 5.26 28.05 10.90
N THR A 754 4.31 27.58 10.10
CA THR A 754 3.28 26.64 10.57
C THR A 754 3.82 25.22 10.72
N THR A 755 4.72 24.74 9.85
CA THR A 755 5.42 23.46 10.07
C THR A 755 6.38 23.54 11.28
N ASN A 756 6.91 24.72 11.64
CA ASN A 756 7.65 24.88 12.90
C ASN A 756 6.74 24.80 14.15
N ALA A 757 5.47 25.19 14.05
CA ALA A 757 4.50 24.95 15.14
C ALA A 757 4.22 23.45 15.32
N VAL A 758 3.94 22.73 14.22
CA VAL A 758 3.81 21.26 14.20
C VAL A 758 5.06 20.61 14.83
N GLY A 759 6.25 20.98 14.36
CA GLY A 759 7.52 20.48 14.89
C GLY A 759 7.84 20.89 16.33
N THR A 760 7.06 21.79 16.93
CA THR A 760 7.14 22.13 18.36
C THR A 760 6.18 21.26 19.17
N GLY A 761 4.93 21.10 18.74
CA GLY A 761 3.94 20.24 19.40
C GLY A 761 4.29 18.75 19.34
N GLU A 762 4.86 18.28 18.23
CA GLU A 762 5.40 16.91 18.08
C GLU A 762 6.74 16.69 18.81
N ASN A 763 7.21 17.64 19.62
CA ASN A 763 8.49 17.61 20.35
C ASN A 763 9.73 17.36 19.46
N VAL A 764 9.63 17.55 18.14
CA VAL A 764 10.74 17.35 17.18
C VAL A 764 11.84 18.41 17.37
N THR A 765 11.45 19.64 17.69
CA THR A 765 12.37 20.78 17.81
C THR A 765 13.31 20.63 19.01
N GLY A 766 14.61 20.78 18.77
CA GLY A 766 15.68 20.60 19.75
C GLY A 766 16.20 19.16 19.87
N HIS A 767 15.50 18.18 19.28
CA HIS A 767 15.87 16.76 19.32
C HIS A 767 16.53 16.31 18.00
N SER A 768 17.13 15.11 18.01
CA SER A 768 17.91 14.58 16.89
C SER A 768 17.19 13.44 16.19
N PHE A 769 17.12 13.49 14.86
CA PHE A 769 16.42 12.53 14.00
C PHE A 769 17.28 12.12 12.81
N LEU A 770 16.88 11.05 12.11
CA LEU A 770 17.41 10.71 10.79
C LEU A 770 16.61 11.47 9.71
N VAL A 771 17.25 12.48 9.12
CA VAL A 771 16.70 13.30 8.02
C VAL A 771 17.82 13.66 7.05
N GLY A 772 17.53 13.86 5.76
CA GLY A 772 18.56 14.08 4.74
C GLY A 772 19.37 15.35 4.98
N ARG A 773 18.70 16.48 5.16
CA ARG A 773 19.25 17.83 5.29
C ARG A 773 18.56 18.60 6.41
N THR A 774 19.32 19.39 7.15
CA THR A 774 18.82 20.54 7.93
C THR A 774 19.66 21.78 7.60
N ALA A 775 19.20 22.96 8.00
CA ALA A 775 19.96 24.22 7.82
C ALA A 775 21.39 24.20 8.44
N ALA A 776 21.70 23.26 9.34
CA ALA A 776 23.02 23.10 9.96
C ALA A 776 23.87 21.95 9.37
N ASN A 777 23.26 21.00 8.64
CA ASN A 777 23.96 19.86 8.05
C ASN A 777 23.25 19.41 6.75
N THR A 778 23.92 19.63 5.62
CA THR A 778 23.42 19.38 4.25
C THR A 778 24.11 18.18 3.61
N ASN A 779 24.39 17.11 4.36
CA ASN A 779 25.05 15.92 3.80
C ASN A 779 24.11 14.98 3.02
N GLU A 780 22.82 15.32 2.89
CA GLU A 780 21.75 14.56 2.20
C GLU A 780 21.71 13.06 2.50
N THR A 781 22.21 12.66 3.66
CA THR A 781 22.42 11.26 4.07
C THR A 781 21.74 11.04 5.42
N CYS A 782 21.06 9.91 5.60
CA CYS A 782 20.25 9.57 6.80
C CYS A 782 21.11 9.29 8.05
N THR A 783 21.78 10.33 8.50
CA THR A 783 22.62 10.43 9.69
C THR A 783 21.90 11.31 10.70
N ALA A 784 22.16 11.09 11.99
CA ALA A 784 21.63 11.91 13.07
C ALA A 784 21.87 13.42 12.84
N LYS A 785 20.78 14.20 12.86
CA LYS A 785 20.81 15.66 12.82
C LYS A 785 19.84 16.24 13.84
N THR A 786 20.29 17.22 14.63
CA THR A 786 19.42 17.99 15.52
C THR A 786 18.56 18.95 14.69
N ILE A 787 17.25 18.91 14.90
CA ILE A 787 16.28 19.75 14.18
C ILE A 787 16.00 21.00 15.02
N SER A 788 16.47 22.16 14.56
CA SER A 788 16.18 23.46 15.18
C SER A 788 14.86 24.08 14.69
N ALA A 789 14.35 23.62 13.55
CA ALA A 789 13.12 24.08 12.90
C ALA A 789 12.68 23.02 11.87
N LEU A 790 11.50 22.42 12.03
CA LEU A 790 11.01 21.37 11.11
C LEU A 790 10.72 21.89 9.70
N GLY A 791 10.26 23.14 9.57
CA GLY A 791 10.10 23.85 8.30
C GLY A 791 11.42 24.27 7.63
N SER A 792 12.55 23.71 8.05
CA SER A 792 13.86 23.86 7.39
C SER A 792 14.67 22.54 7.44
N SER A 793 13.93 21.42 7.49
CA SER A 793 14.41 20.06 7.35
C SER A 793 13.87 19.47 6.05
N PHE A 794 14.76 18.86 5.25
CA PHE A 794 14.47 18.42 3.88
C PHE A 794 15.11 17.06 3.60
N GLY A 795 14.60 16.34 2.61
CA GLY A 795 15.04 15.00 2.25
C GLY A 795 14.48 13.95 3.20
N ILE A 796 13.47 13.22 2.75
CA ILE A 796 12.75 12.23 3.56
C ILE A 796 13.58 10.94 3.65
N CYS A 797 13.83 10.47 4.88
CA CYS A 797 14.60 9.26 5.15
C CYS A 797 13.71 8.02 5.32
N PRO A 798 14.13 6.82 4.88
CA PRO A 798 15.39 6.53 4.16
C PRO A 798 15.33 6.82 2.66
N GLU A 799 14.13 7.04 2.10
CA GLU A 799 13.82 6.76 0.69
C GLU A 799 14.50 7.72 -0.28
N ALA A 800 14.41 9.02 -0.04
CA ALA A 800 15.02 10.02 -0.91
C ALA A 800 15.49 11.25 -0.08
N PRO A 801 16.55 11.08 0.71
CA PRO A 801 17.15 12.16 1.51
C PRO A 801 17.88 13.22 0.66
N THR A 802 18.00 12.98 -0.65
CA THR A 802 18.67 13.80 -1.66
C THR A 802 17.72 14.74 -2.40
N VAL A 803 16.53 14.28 -2.80
CA VAL A 803 15.52 15.03 -3.60
C VAL A 803 14.73 16.11 -2.83
N ARG A 804 15.24 16.59 -1.69
CA ARG A 804 14.76 17.78 -0.95
C ARG A 804 13.30 17.80 -0.47
N GLY A 805 12.58 16.67 -0.46
CA GLY A 805 11.21 16.59 0.07
C GLY A 805 11.05 17.19 1.46
N SER A 806 10.00 17.98 1.67
CA SER A 806 9.78 18.81 2.85
C SER A 806 8.60 18.35 3.71
N TYR A 807 8.51 18.93 4.90
CA TYR A 807 7.40 18.78 5.84
C TYR A 807 6.39 19.94 5.75
N HIS A 808 6.40 20.73 4.67
CA HIS A 808 5.51 21.89 4.50
C HIS A 808 4.03 21.48 4.42
N LEU A 809 3.73 20.29 3.89
CA LEU A 809 2.40 19.68 3.87
C LEU A 809 1.70 19.72 5.25
N ALA A 810 2.41 19.43 6.33
CA ALA A 810 1.85 19.38 7.68
C ALA A 810 1.45 20.78 8.19
N GLY A 811 2.30 21.79 7.98
CA GLY A 811 2.01 23.17 8.33
C GLY A 811 0.91 23.80 7.48
N LEU A 812 0.78 23.36 6.23
CA LEU A 812 -0.32 23.75 5.34
C LEU A 812 -1.66 23.17 5.81
N ALA A 813 -1.68 21.88 6.15
CA ALA A 813 -2.87 21.20 6.67
C ALA A 813 -3.30 21.80 8.02
N TYR A 814 -2.36 22.02 8.93
CA TYR A 814 -2.60 22.71 10.21
C TYR A 814 -3.22 24.09 10.03
N TRP A 815 -2.65 24.90 9.13
CA TRP A 815 -3.16 26.24 8.83
C TRP A 815 -4.59 26.18 8.29
N ALA A 816 -4.87 25.32 7.30
CA ALA A 816 -6.19 25.21 6.70
C ALA A 816 -7.26 24.61 7.62
N HIS A 817 -6.85 23.86 8.64
CA HIS A 817 -7.76 23.31 9.64
C HIS A 817 -8.12 24.31 10.75
N THR A 818 -7.18 25.18 11.13
CA THR A 818 -7.37 26.16 12.23
C THR A 818 -7.77 27.56 11.77
N THR A 819 -7.44 27.93 10.53
CA THR A 819 -7.68 29.27 9.96
C THR A 819 -8.90 29.25 9.05
N ASP A 820 -9.74 30.27 9.17
CA ASP A 820 -10.81 30.51 8.19
C ASP A 820 -10.21 30.94 6.84
N LEU A 821 -10.49 30.15 5.79
CA LEU A 821 -9.98 30.40 4.45
C LEU A 821 -10.75 31.46 3.66
N ARG A 822 -11.97 31.85 4.09
CA ARG A 822 -12.86 32.74 3.32
C ARG A 822 -13.65 33.71 4.22
N ALA A 823 -12.93 34.57 4.93
CA ALA A 823 -13.50 35.63 5.78
C ALA A 823 -14.35 36.70 5.05
N ASP A 824 -14.60 36.55 3.74
CA ASP A 824 -15.62 37.24 2.96
C ASP A 824 -17.00 36.54 2.96
N LEU A 825 -17.12 35.39 3.62
CA LEU A 825 -18.32 34.56 3.75
C LEU A 825 -18.76 34.40 5.21
N VAL A 826 -19.86 33.68 5.44
CA VAL A 826 -20.41 33.39 6.78
C VAL A 826 -19.73 32.16 7.39
N GLY A 827 -19.44 32.22 8.70
CA GLY A 827 -18.88 31.12 9.48
C GLY A 827 -17.35 31.04 9.42
N LYS A 828 -16.81 29.81 9.37
CA LYS A 828 -15.38 29.56 9.09
C LYS A 828 -15.27 28.47 8.02
N GLN A 829 -14.51 28.71 6.97
CA GLN A 829 -14.24 27.73 5.92
C GLN A 829 -12.91 27.01 6.19
N THR A 830 -12.89 26.12 7.20
CA THR A 830 -11.74 25.24 7.49
C THR A 830 -11.79 23.95 6.68
N VAL A 831 -10.66 23.26 6.57
CA VAL A 831 -10.48 22.02 5.77
C VAL A 831 -10.07 20.84 6.66
N THR A 832 -10.75 19.70 6.49
CA THR A 832 -10.32 18.40 7.04
C THR A 832 -9.44 17.65 6.04
N THR A 833 -8.28 17.18 6.50
CA THR A 833 -7.26 16.52 5.68
C THR A 833 -7.15 15.05 6.03
N TYR A 834 -7.32 14.18 5.02
CA TYR A 834 -7.13 12.74 5.15
C TYR A 834 -5.83 12.33 4.45
N GLY A 835 -4.90 11.72 5.18
CA GLY A 835 -3.58 11.32 4.67
C GLY A 835 -3.56 9.85 4.25
N LEU A 836 -3.33 9.58 2.97
CA LEU A 836 -3.32 8.23 2.39
C LEU A 836 -1.98 7.97 1.66
N PRO A 837 -0.88 7.69 2.38
CA PRO A 837 0.33 7.16 1.75
C PRO A 837 0.09 5.74 1.27
N MET A 838 0.38 5.46 0.00
CA MET A 838 0.46 4.09 -0.52
C MET A 838 1.83 3.49 -0.28
N ALA A 839 1.88 2.15 -0.22
CA ALA A 839 3.11 1.38 -0.24
C ALA A 839 4.12 1.94 -1.26
N THR A 840 5.22 2.53 -0.78
CA THR A 840 6.36 2.92 -1.61
C THR A 840 7.18 1.67 -1.99
N ASN A 841 8.17 1.77 -2.87
CA ASN A 841 9.11 0.64 -3.11
C ASN A 841 10.14 0.48 -1.96
N ARG A 842 9.80 0.83 -0.71
CA ARG A 842 10.71 0.78 0.45
C ARG A 842 10.70 -0.59 1.11
N ALA A 843 11.77 -1.36 0.91
CA ALA A 843 12.03 -2.57 1.67
C ALA A 843 12.35 -2.23 3.14
N GLU A 844 11.51 -2.68 4.08
CA GLU A 844 11.76 -2.57 5.52
C GLU A 844 12.05 -3.94 6.13
N ILE A 845 13.22 -4.08 6.74
CA ILE A 845 13.62 -5.30 7.45
C ILE A 845 13.43 -5.04 8.95
N ARG A 846 12.45 -5.71 9.57
CA ARG A 846 12.27 -5.72 11.02
C ARG A 846 13.03 -6.89 11.63
N VAL A 847 13.86 -6.62 12.64
CA VAL A 847 14.52 -7.64 13.45
C VAL A 847 13.87 -7.65 14.84
N PRO A 848 12.98 -8.61 15.16
CA PRO A 848 12.31 -8.66 16.46
C PRO A 848 13.32 -8.89 17.59
N ILE A 849 13.26 -8.08 18.65
CA ILE A 849 14.23 -8.17 19.77
C ILE A 849 13.66 -8.93 20.97
N SER A 850 12.34 -9.05 21.06
CA SER A 850 11.60 -9.89 22.01
C SER A 850 11.09 -11.14 21.33
N GLY A 851 11.13 -12.29 22.02
CA GLY A 851 10.47 -13.54 21.59
C GLY A 851 8.93 -13.51 21.74
N VAL A 852 8.33 -12.35 21.54
CA VAL A 852 6.89 -12.06 21.53
C VAL A 852 6.61 -11.38 20.20
N ALA A 853 5.71 -11.95 19.39
CA ALA A 853 5.30 -11.40 18.10
C ALA A 853 4.09 -10.47 18.25
N GLY A 854 3.87 -9.62 17.25
CA GLY A 854 2.78 -8.64 17.17
C GLY A 854 3.26 -7.25 16.75
N PRO A 855 2.36 -6.34 16.34
CA PRO A 855 2.73 -5.03 15.77
C PRO A 855 3.45 -4.10 16.77
N GLU A 856 3.14 -4.22 18.07
CA GLU A 856 3.79 -3.50 19.17
C GLU A 856 5.09 -4.16 19.67
N ALA A 857 5.52 -5.29 19.08
CA ALA A 857 6.75 -5.95 19.52
C ALA A 857 7.98 -5.11 19.14
N PRO A 858 8.89 -4.78 20.08
CA PRO A 858 10.04 -3.96 19.78
C PRO A 858 10.98 -4.65 18.77
N PHE A 859 11.40 -3.90 17.75
CA PHE A 859 12.29 -4.35 16.68
C PHE A 859 13.45 -3.38 16.45
N VAL A 860 14.54 -3.89 15.88
CA VAL A 860 15.52 -3.05 15.16
C VAL A 860 15.06 -2.94 13.72
N ARG A 861 15.04 -1.74 13.17
CA ARG A 861 14.74 -1.50 11.75
C ARG A 861 16.04 -1.46 10.96
N ILE A 862 16.11 -2.20 9.86
CA ILE A 862 17.17 -2.08 8.85
C ILE A 862 16.50 -1.72 7.52
N LEU A 863 17.07 -0.75 6.81
CA LEU A 863 16.52 -0.20 5.57
C LEU A 863 17.65 -0.16 4.54
N PRO A 864 17.58 -0.87 3.41
CA PRO A 864 18.62 -0.77 2.38
C PRO A 864 18.78 0.67 1.90
N ALA A 865 20.02 1.11 1.68
CA ALA A 865 20.32 2.48 1.29
C ALA A 865 21.56 2.58 0.42
N PHE A 866 21.53 3.52 -0.53
CA PHE A 866 22.54 3.69 -1.56
C PHE A 866 23.13 5.10 -1.56
N ARG A 867 24.32 5.26 -2.13
CA ARG A 867 24.92 6.55 -2.50
C ARG A 867 25.62 6.43 -3.84
N PHE A 868 25.32 7.35 -4.74
CA PHE A 868 26.07 7.57 -5.97
C PHE A 868 27.13 8.66 -5.75
N LEU A 869 28.41 8.42 -6.06
CA LEU A 869 29.54 9.32 -5.80
C LEU A 869 30.16 9.85 -7.10
N LYS A 870 29.70 11.03 -7.53
CA LYS A 870 29.91 11.57 -8.88
C LYS A 870 31.13 12.47 -8.98
N GLY A 871 32.31 11.83 -9.00
CA GLY A 871 33.60 12.47 -9.27
C GLY A 871 34.45 12.78 -8.04
N SER A 872 33.89 12.67 -6.84
CA SER A 872 34.62 12.52 -5.58
C SER A 872 34.43 11.11 -5.05
N LEU A 873 35.48 10.29 -5.05
CA LEU A 873 35.44 8.89 -4.59
C LEU A 873 35.17 8.71 -3.08
N ALA A 874 34.80 9.77 -2.33
CA ALA A 874 34.69 9.74 -0.88
C ALA A 874 33.64 10.68 -0.32
N ILE A 875 32.87 10.20 0.66
CA ILE A 875 32.05 11.03 1.56
C ILE A 875 32.95 11.60 2.70
N PRO A 876 32.82 12.88 3.11
CA PRO A 876 31.77 13.85 2.79
C PRO A 876 31.74 14.32 1.32
N ALA A 877 30.54 14.22 0.76
CA ALA A 877 30.20 14.44 -0.64
C ALA A 877 30.44 15.86 -1.16
N ASP A 878 30.41 16.00 -2.48
CA ASP A 878 29.98 17.24 -3.13
C ASP A 878 28.45 17.16 -3.37
N PRO A 879 27.61 17.82 -2.54
CA PRO A 879 26.15 17.80 -2.66
C PRO A 879 25.61 18.57 -3.89
N THR A 880 26.48 18.93 -4.84
CA THR A 880 26.09 19.39 -6.19
C THR A 880 26.23 18.31 -7.25
N LYS A 881 26.65 17.09 -6.89
CA LYS A 881 26.94 16.00 -7.83
C LYS A 881 26.50 14.62 -7.36
N ASP A 882 26.70 14.30 -6.08
CA ASP A 882 26.40 12.98 -5.50
C ASP A 882 24.87 12.77 -5.33
N GLY A 883 24.42 11.52 -5.28
CA GLY A 883 22.98 11.18 -5.35
C GLY A 883 22.54 9.95 -4.52
N GLY A 884 21.24 9.70 -4.51
CA GLY A 884 20.56 8.63 -3.77
C GLY A 884 20.26 7.35 -4.56
N GLY A 885 20.28 7.39 -5.89
CA GLY A 885 19.92 6.26 -6.77
C GLY A 885 18.45 5.83 -6.67
N SER A 886 18.03 4.83 -7.44
CA SER A 886 16.67 4.25 -7.35
C SER A 886 16.71 2.80 -6.90
N LEU A 887 15.92 2.42 -5.88
CA LEU A 887 15.75 1.00 -5.52
C LEU A 887 14.88 0.33 -6.58
N PHE A 888 15.50 -0.53 -7.38
CA PHE A 888 14.91 -1.20 -8.52
C PHE A 888 14.12 -2.45 -8.08
N ASP A 889 14.77 -3.40 -7.40
CA ASP A 889 14.09 -4.58 -6.82
C ASP A 889 14.76 -5.08 -5.53
N PHE A 890 13.98 -5.84 -4.76
CA PHE A 890 14.40 -6.42 -3.48
C PHE A 890 13.80 -7.82 -3.33
N ARG A 891 14.64 -8.80 -2.99
CA ARG A 891 14.24 -10.21 -2.84
C ARG A 891 14.71 -10.78 -1.52
N ILE A 892 13.82 -11.50 -0.84
CA ILE A 892 14.13 -12.27 0.37
C ILE A 892 14.68 -13.62 -0.08
N ALA A 893 15.99 -13.82 0.01
CA ALA A 893 16.66 -15.07 -0.35
C ALA A 893 16.71 -16.07 0.82
N GLN A 894 16.67 -15.58 2.06
CA GLN A 894 16.40 -16.36 3.27
C GLN A 894 15.55 -15.50 4.21
N PRO A 895 14.30 -15.86 4.52
CA PRO A 895 13.49 -15.16 5.51
C PRO A 895 14.08 -15.33 6.92
N HIS A 896 13.57 -14.53 7.86
CA HIS A 896 13.93 -14.59 9.28
C HIS A 896 13.71 -16.01 9.85
N VAL A 897 14.79 -16.67 10.26
CA VAL A 897 14.77 -18.02 10.84
C VAL A 897 15.57 -18.10 12.14
N GLU A 898 15.04 -18.84 13.12
CA GLU A 898 15.80 -19.23 14.32
C GLU A 898 16.74 -20.40 13.98
N VAL A 899 18.01 -20.29 14.35
CA VAL A 899 19.06 -21.27 14.06
C VAL A 899 19.62 -21.82 15.36
N ALA A 900 19.43 -23.13 15.58
CA ALA A 900 19.71 -23.79 16.85
C ALA A 900 21.20 -23.97 17.20
N ASP A 901 22.08 -24.03 16.19
CA ASP A 901 23.54 -24.10 16.37
C ASP A 901 24.27 -23.55 15.13
N MET A 902 25.13 -22.54 15.32
CA MET A 902 26.00 -21.96 14.27
C MET A 902 27.51 -22.16 14.55
N THR A 903 27.87 -22.98 15.55
CA THR A 903 29.28 -23.18 15.96
C THR A 903 30.18 -23.76 14.87
N SER A 904 29.61 -24.40 13.85
CA SER A 904 30.31 -24.95 12.67
C SER A 904 30.57 -23.92 11.55
N THR A 905 29.87 -22.79 11.53
CA THR A 905 29.85 -21.85 10.40
C THR A 905 30.33 -20.44 10.73
N VAL A 906 30.21 -19.98 11.98
CA VAL A 906 30.71 -18.65 12.40
C VAL A 906 31.67 -18.79 13.60
N PRO A 907 32.99 -18.73 13.39
CA PRO A 907 33.98 -18.87 14.47
C PRO A 907 33.82 -17.80 15.56
N GLY A 908 33.72 -18.25 16.82
CA GLY A 908 33.65 -17.38 18.00
C GLY A 908 32.27 -17.25 18.66
N ILE A 909 31.23 -17.90 18.12
CA ILE A 909 29.87 -17.90 18.68
C ILE A 909 29.68 -19.00 19.75
N SER A 910 28.88 -18.73 20.78
CA SER A 910 28.53 -19.67 21.87
C SER A 910 27.18 -20.36 21.63
N ALA A 911 26.80 -21.37 22.42
CA ALA A 911 25.44 -21.93 22.34
C ALA A 911 24.38 -20.91 22.81
N GLY A 912 23.30 -20.73 22.03
CA GLY A 912 22.27 -19.71 22.26
C GLY A 912 21.20 -19.71 21.16
N ARG A 913 20.18 -18.85 21.28
CA ARG A 913 19.21 -18.61 20.19
C ARG A 913 19.75 -17.53 19.26
N TYR A 914 19.85 -17.85 17.97
CA TYR A 914 20.28 -16.92 16.94
C TYR A 914 19.24 -16.79 15.84
N TYR A 915 19.08 -15.59 15.30
CA TYR A 915 18.22 -15.33 14.16
C TYR A 915 19.04 -14.90 12.95
N TYR A 916 18.71 -15.40 11.77
CA TYR A 916 19.38 -15.08 10.50
C TYR A 916 18.37 -14.72 9.41
N ALA A 917 18.74 -13.79 8.52
CA ALA A 917 18.05 -13.54 7.26
C ALA A 917 19.03 -13.00 6.20
N LYS A 918 18.67 -13.19 4.92
CA LYS A 918 19.45 -12.76 3.74
C LYS A 918 18.56 -12.18 2.66
N PHE A 919 18.99 -11.04 2.14
CA PHE A 919 18.28 -10.24 1.15
C PHE A 919 19.20 -9.94 -0.03
N VAL A 920 18.64 -9.94 -1.24
CA VAL A 920 19.26 -9.38 -2.44
C VAL A 920 18.64 -8.02 -2.69
N VAL A 921 19.48 -7.02 -2.92
CA VAL A 921 19.09 -5.63 -3.16
C VAL A 921 19.71 -5.14 -4.46
N MET A 922 18.91 -4.49 -5.30
CA MET A 922 19.27 -4.07 -6.65
C MET A 922 18.96 -2.59 -6.87
N TRP A 923 19.92 -1.83 -7.41
CA TRP A 923 19.86 -0.38 -7.57
C TRP A 923 20.20 0.05 -9.00
N ASP A 924 19.51 1.10 -9.45
CA ASP A 924 19.80 1.94 -10.62
C ASP A 924 20.78 3.07 -10.18
N ASP A 925 21.79 3.38 -11.01
CA ASP A 925 22.75 4.45 -10.72
C ASP A 925 22.18 5.87 -10.90
N SER A 926 21.03 5.96 -11.55
CA SER A 926 20.23 7.17 -11.71
C SER A 926 19.17 7.27 -10.61
N GLU A 927 18.99 8.47 -10.06
CA GLU A 927 17.92 8.77 -9.11
C GLU A 927 16.62 9.20 -9.83
N GLN A 928 16.69 9.38 -11.15
CA GLN A 928 15.55 9.60 -12.06
C GLN A 928 15.86 9.07 -13.48
N GLY A 929 14.92 8.41 -14.15
CA GLY A 929 15.05 8.16 -15.59
C GLY A 929 16.10 7.10 -15.98
N GLY A 930 17.26 7.53 -16.49
CA GLY A 930 18.29 6.64 -17.03
C GLY A 930 17.75 5.63 -18.06
N ASP A 931 18.04 4.35 -17.83
CA ASP A 931 17.33 3.17 -18.36
C ASP A 931 16.46 2.44 -17.32
N PHE A 932 16.62 2.78 -16.03
CA PHE A 932 15.78 2.35 -14.90
C PHE A 932 15.79 0.83 -14.65
N ASP A 933 17.00 0.29 -14.49
CA ASP A 933 17.28 -1.14 -14.40
C ASP A 933 18.28 -1.53 -13.28
N GLN A 934 19.20 -2.46 -13.53
CA GLN A 934 20.15 -2.99 -12.56
C GLN A 934 21.57 -2.53 -12.89
N ASP A 935 22.05 -1.51 -12.16
CA ASP A 935 23.44 -1.04 -12.18
C ASP A 935 24.31 -1.70 -11.11
N LEU A 936 23.74 -1.93 -9.92
CA LEU A 936 24.41 -2.56 -8.80
C LEU A 936 23.49 -3.55 -8.12
N TRP A 937 23.95 -4.79 -7.94
CA TRP A 937 23.32 -5.72 -7.01
C TRP A 937 24.27 -6.27 -5.96
N GLY A 938 23.69 -6.58 -4.81
CA GLY A 938 24.43 -7.08 -3.66
C GLY A 938 23.55 -7.81 -2.65
N THR A 939 24.19 -8.34 -1.59
CA THR A 939 23.48 -8.92 -0.45
C THR A 939 23.55 -8.05 0.79
N LEU A 940 22.44 -8.03 1.53
CA LEU A 940 22.34 -7.54 2.90
C LEU A 940 21.94 -8.73 3.77
N GLU A 941 22.70 -8.99 4.83
CA GLU A 941 22.53 -10.16 5.70
C GLU A 941 22.65 -9.73 7.17
N TYR A 942 21.87 -10.34 8.06
CA TYR A 942 22.03 -10.10 9.50
C TYR A 942 22.03 -11.39 10.31
N HIS A 943 22.79 -11.38 11.41
CA HIS A 943 22.72 -12.37 12.48
C HIS A 943 22.42 -11.65 13.79
N TYR A 944 21.34 -12.01 14.48
CA TYR A 944 20.99 -11.46 15.79
C TYR A 944 21.16 -12.51 16.89
N ASP A 945 21.99 -12.20 17.88
CA ASP A 945 22.12 -12.93 19.14
C ASP A 945 21.20 -12.28 20.19
N ALA A 946 20.11 -12.97 20.53
CA ALA A 946 19.14 -12.49 21.51
C ALA A 946 19.65 -12.57 22.96
N ALA A 947 20.66 -13.39 23.25
CA ALA A 947 21.23 -13.55 24.58
C ALA A 947 22.27 -12.47 24.92
N THR A 948 23.10 -12.07 23.94
CA THR A 948 24.07 -10.97 24.12
C THR A 948 23.59 -9.60 23.58
N ARG A 949 22.39 -9.57 22.96
CA ARG A 949 21.79 -8.42 22.28
C ARG A 949 22.71 -7.80 21.21
N GLN A 950 23.43 -8.67 20.49
CA GLN A 950 24.35 -8.27 19.43
C GLN A 950 23.75 -8.57 18.05
N LEU A 951 23.70 -7.55 17.20
CA LEU A 951 23.20 -7.64 15.82
C LEU A 951 24.37 -7.41 14.86
N LYS A 952 24.85 -8.48 14.23
CA LYS A 952 25.86 -8.40 13.17
C LYS A 952 25.18 -8.18 11.83
N ILE A 953 25.38 -7.02 11.20
CA ILE A 953 24.91 -6.74 9.83
C ILE A 953 26.11 -6.87 8.88
N THR A 954 25.88 -7.51 7.75
CA THR A 954 26.87 -7.82 6.71
C THR A 954 26.34 -7.34 5.35
N THR A 955 27.22 -6.76 4.53
CA THR A 955 26.89 -6.27 3.19
C THR A 955 27.94 -6.69 2.16
N THR A 956 27.49 -7.03 0.96
CA THR A 956 28.35 -7.47 -0.16
C THR A 956 27.87 -6.85 -1.46
N ALA A 957 28.68 -6.04 -2.14
CA ALA A 957 28.42 -5.68 -3.54
C ALA A 957 28.94 -6.82 -4.43
N VAL A 958 28.15 -7.28 -5.41
CA VAL A 958 28.44 -8.52 -6.17
C VAL A 958 28.67 -8.27 -7.66
N ALA A 959 27.86 -7.44 -8.31
CA ALA A 959 28.07 -7.04 -9.70
C ALA A 959 27.82 -5.55 -9.92
N GLU A 960 28.47 -5.00 -10.94
CA GLU A 960 28.51 -3.59 -11.31
C GLU A 960 28.35 -3.45 -12.84
N SER A 961 27.39 -2.65 -13.29
CA SER A 961 27.17 -2.28 -14.72
C SER A 961 27.72 -0.88 -15.05
N THR A 962 28.07 -0.11 -14.01
CA THR A 962 28.53 1.28 -14.07
C THR A 962 30.06 1.41 -14.00
N ILE A 963 30.57 2.65 -14.17
CA ILE A 963 31.99 3.02 -13.99
C ILE A 963 32.19 4.12 -12.92
N THR A 964 31.16 4.43 -12.14
CA THR A 964 31.18 5.51 -11.14
C THR A 964 31.03 4.92 -9.74
N GLY A 965 31.78 5.45 -8.77
CA GLY A 965 31.80 4.92 -7.40
C GLY A 965 30.43 4.98 -6.73
N GLN A 966 30.04 3.88 -6.07
CA GLN A 966 28.79 3.79 -5.31
C GLN A 966 29.01 3.09 -3.97
N LEU A 967 28.18 3.42 -2.98
CA LEU A 967 28.16 2.75 -1.67
C LEU A 967 26.92 1.86 -1.55
N PHE A 968 27.13 0.59 -1.21
CA PHE A 968 26.07 -0.36 -0.90
C PHE A 968 25.94 -0.42 0.62
N GLY A 969 24.82 0.07 1.15
CA GLY A 969 24.65 0.29 2.59
C GLY A 969 23.23 0.11 3.08
N PHE A 970 22.99 0.63 4.28
CA PHE A 970 21.71 0.59 4.97
C PHE A 970 21.59 1.71 6.00
N VAL A 971 20.37 2.02 6.40
CA VAL A 971 20.05 2.81 7.59
C VAL A 971 19.58 1.86 8.69
N VAL A 972 20.03 2.07 9.93
CA VAL A 972 19.61 1.28 11.11
C VAL A 972 19.01 2.16 12.20
N GLU A 973 17.98 1.65 12.89
CA GLU A 973 17.25 2.29 13.99
C GLU A 973 17.00 1.29 15.13
N GLY A 974 17.33 1.64 16.37
CA GLY A 974 17.13 0.79 17.57
C GLY A 974 18.41 0.20 18.16
N THR A 975 19.57 0.80 17.91
CA THR A 975 20.89 0.35 18.32
C THR A 975 21.70 1.44 19.03
N THR A 976 22.93 1.11 19.47
CA THR A 976 23.91 2.09 19.98
C THR A 976 24.60 2.94 18.89
N LYS A 977 24.30 2.70 17.61
CA LYS A 977 24.92 3.34 16.44
C LYS A 977 23.87 3.48 15.32
N ASP A 978 22.88 4.33 15.52
CA ASP A 978 21.80 4.53 14.54
C ASP A 978 22.19 5.52 13.43
N GLY A 979 21.61 5.32 12.25
CA GLY A 979 21.88 6.09 11.03
C GLY A 979 22.36 5.26 9.85
N PHE A 980 22.91 5.93 8.83
CA PHE A 980 23.43 5.34 7.60
C PHE A 980 24.82 4.73 7.76
N HIS A 981 24.99 3.51 7.27
CA HIS A 981 26.23 2.75 7.24
C HIS A 981 26.45 2.13 5.86
N ALA A 982 27.70 2.07 5.41
CA ALA A 982 28.08 1.31 4.22
C ALA A 982 29.44 0.65 4.45
N TYR A 983 29.50 -0.68 4.32
CA TYR A 983 30.74 -1.46 4.46
C TYR A 983 31.24 -2.00 3.11
N SER A 984 30.35 -2.10 2.13
CA SER A 984 30.65 -2.46 0.75
C SER A 984 30.25 -1.34 -0.22
N GLY A 985 30.57 -1.54 -1.50
CA GLY A 985 30.42 -0.55 -2.56
C GLY A 985 31.30 -0.93 -3.74
N ILE A 986 31.29 -0.11 -4.78
CA ILE A 986 31.96 -0.38 -6.05
C ILE A 986 32.79 0.82 -6.51
N GLU A 987 33.53 0.63 -7.60
CA GLU A 987 34.30 1.66 -8.30
C GLU A 987 35.05 2.66 -7.40
N ASN A 988 35.85 2.09 -6.50
CA ASN A 988 36.82 2.77 -5.63
C ASN A 988 36.18 3.69 -4.56
N ALA A 989 34.88 3.56 -4.29
CA ALA A 989 34.13 4.37 -3.32
C ALA A 989 34.67 4.29 -1.87
N ASN A 990 34.47 5.38 -1.10
CA ASN A 990 34.90 5.51 0.29
C ASN A 990 33.81 6.18 1.16
N TYR A 991 33.67 5.71 2.39
CA TYR A 991 32.76 6.24 3.40
C TYR A 991 33.46 6.35 4.75
N THR A 992 33.54 7.57 5.30
CA THR A 992 33.94 7.77 6.69
C THR A 992 32.68 7.84 7.55
N ASP A 993 32.46 6.83 8.40
CA ASP A 993 31.25 6.71 9.20
C ASP A 993 31.23 7.74 10.36
N PRO A 994 30.20 8.60 10.47
CA PRO A 994 30.15 9.65 11.49
C PRO A 994 29.92 9.07 12.90
N THR A 995 29.48 7.82 13.03
CA THR A 995 29.28 7.16 14.32
C THR A 995 30.58 6.56 14.87
N GLY A 996 31.68 6.57 14.09
CA GLY A 996 32.98 6.00 14.47
C GLY A 996 33.14 4.51 14.16
N VAL A 997 32.27 3.94 13.32
CA VAL A 997 32.42 2.59 12.75
C VAL A 997 33.45 2.62 11.60
N THR A 998 34.06 1.49 11.27
CA THR A 998 34.90 1.39 10.06
C THR A 998 34.01 1.30 8.82
N GLY A 999 33.82 2.42 8.12
CA GLY A 999 33.11 2.45 6.83
C GLY A 999 33.92 1.88 5.66
N CYS A 1000 33.22 1.67 4.54
CA CYS A 1000 33.78 1.28 3.26
C CYS A 1000 35.03 2.12 2.89
N THR A 1001 36.10 1.48 2.45
CA THR A 1001 37.31 2.16 1.95
C THR A 1001 37.76 1.51 0.65
N ASN A 1002 37.84 2.32 -0.40
CA ASN A 1002 38.27 2.00 -1.76
C ASN A 1002 37.50 0.81 -2.38
N CYS A 1003 36.19 0.74 -2.19
CA CYS A 1003 35.40 -0.47 -2.41
C CYS A 1003 35.29 -0.92 -3.89
N GLN A 1004 35.04 -2.21 -4.09
CA GLN A 1004 35.04 -2.92 -5.36
C GLN A 1004 34.00 -4.05 -5.27
N ALA A 1005 33.38 -4.46 -6.38
CA ALA A 1005 32.55 -5.66 -6.40
C ALA A 1005 33.33 -6.93 -6.01
N ALA A 1006 32.62 -7.90 -5.41
CA ALA A 1006 33.21 -9.13 -4.89
C ALA A 1006 33.60 -10.11 -6.00
N THR A 1007 34.86 -10.10 -6.42
CA THR A 1007 35.38 -11.02 -7.46
C THR A 1007 35.80 -12.38 -6.88
N ALA A 1008 35.45 -13.46 -7.59
CA ALA A 1008 35.67 -14.85 -7.13
C ALA A 1008 37.14 -15.29 -7.02
N THR A 1009 38.11 -14.51 -7.52
CA THR A 1009 39.50 -14.95 -7.74
C THR A 1009 40.57 -14.14 -7.00
N THR A 1010 40.27 -12.97 -6.45
CA THR A 1010 41.30 -12.05 -5.91
C THR A 1010 41.32 -11.92 -4.39
N GLY A 1011 40.22 -12.28 -3.71
CA GLY A 1011 40.12 -12.20 -2.25
C GLY A 1011 40.10 -10.77 -1.67
N GLN A 1012 40.05 -9.72 -2.49
CA GLN A 1012 39.90 -8.35 -2.00
C GLN A 1012 38.43 -7.93 -1.94
N ARG A 1013 37.99 -7.48 -0.75
CA ARG A 1013 36.66 -6.91 -0.47
C ARG A 1013 35.45 -7.77 -0.89
N GLY A 1014 35.49 -9.05 -0.53
CA GLY A 1014 34.25 -9.80 -0.26
C GLY A 1014 33.49 -9.24 0.96
N ALA A 1015 32.39 -9.89 1.34
CA ALA A 1015 31.45 -9.49 2.40
C ALA A 1015 32.09 -8.79 3.62
N GLN A 1016 31.60 -7.59 3.95
CA GLN A 1016 32.07 -6.78 5.09
C GLN A 1016 30.95 -6.62 6.14
N SER A 1017 31.30 -6.59 7.42
CA SER A 1017 30.32 -6.64 8.52
C SER A 1017 30.71 -5.87 9.77
N TYR A 1018 29.72 -5.36 10.50
CA TYR A 1018 29.87 -4.78 11.83
C TYR A 1018 28.84 -5.35 12.80
N THR A 1019 29.16 -5.34 14.10
CA THR A 1019 28.28 -5.82 15.17
C THR A 1019 27.79 -4.65 16.03
N PHE A 1020 26.49 -4.41 15.97
CA PHE A 1020 25.75 -3.40 16.74
C PHE A 1020 25.27 -3.99 18.07
N THR A 1021 25.26 -3.18 19.13
CA THR A 1021 24.51 -3.51 20.36
C THR A 1021 23.08 -3.00 20.22
N VAL A 1022 22.10 -3.88 20.37
CA VAL A 1022 20.68 -3.60 20.24
C VAL A 1022 20.15 -2.93 21.51
N THR A 1023 19.61 -1.71 21.38
CA THR A 1023 18.96 -0.96 22.49
C THR A 1023 17.45 -1.19 22.52
N GLY A 1024 16.81 -1.34 21.35
CA GLY A 1024 15.35 -1.49 21.23
C GLY A 1024 14.57 -0.18 21.34
N ALA A 1025 15.26 0.94 21.55
CA ALA A 1025 14.74 2.28 21.44
C ALA A 1025 15.84 3.12 20.78
N SER A 1026 15.49 3.88 19.75
CA SER A 1026 16.46 4.74 19.07
C SER A 1026 16.72 6.02 19.86
N ALA A 1027 17.98 6.43 19.94
CA ALA A 1027 18.35 7.75 20.43
C ALA A 1027 18.17 8.84 19.36
N THR A 1028 17.98 8.45 18.09
CA THR A 1028 17.83 9.34 16.94
C THR A 1028 16.89 8.67 15.91
N PRO A 1029 15.57 8.65 16.16
CA PRO A 1029 14.63 7.92 15.31
C PRO A 1029 14.42 8.58 13.94
N LEU A 1030 13.73 7.88 13.06
CA LEU A 1030 13.11 8.47 11.87
C LEU A 1030 11.99 9.46 12.27
N LEU A 1031 11.77 10.47 11.44
CA LEU A 1031 10.54 11.25 11.48
C LEU A 1031 9.37 10.41 10.94
N LYS A 1032 8.14 10.70 11.38
CA LYS A 1032 6.93 10.19 10.72
C LYS A 1032 6.77 10.78 9.33
N ASP A 1033 5.97 10.14 8.49
CA ASP A 1033 5.68 10.60 7.13
C ASP A 1033 5.01 12.00 7.11
N PRO A 1034 5.29 12.88 6.14
CA PRO A 1034 4.60 14.17 6.00
C PRO A 1034 3.06 14.08 6.01
N LEU A 1035 2.45 13.01 5.48
CA LEU A 1035 1.01 12.76 5.51
C LEU A 1035 0.51 12.36 6.90
N TYR A 1036 1.33 11.72 7.74
CA TYR A 1036 0.94 11.41 9.13
C TYR A 1036 0.74 12.69 9.93
N TYR A 1037 1.71 13.61 9.85
CA TYR A 1037 1.59 14.92 10.48
C TYR A 1037 0.47 15.77 9.87
N ALA A 1038 0.27 15.72 8.54
CA ALA A 1038 -0.79 16.46 7.86
C ALA A 1038 -2.20 15.92 8.17
N ALA A 1039 -2.36 14.61 8.35
CA ALA A 1039 -3.61 14.00 8.79
C ALA A 1039 -3.94 14.40 10.24
N LYS A 1040 -2.98 14.23 11.16
CA LYS A 1040 -3.15 14.60 12.58
C LYS A 1040 -3.47 16.09 12.76
N TRP A 1041 -2.61 16.97 12.26
CA TRP A 1041 -2.75 18.42 12.47
C TRP A 1041 -3.79 19.06 11.54
N GLY A 1042 -4.20 18.36 10.48
CA GLY A 1042 -5.23 18.81 9.53
C GLY A 1042 -6.62 18.20 9.75
N GLY A 1043 -6.84 17.43 10.80
CA GLY A 1043 -8.05 16.61 10.95
C GLY A 1043 -8.42 16.20 12.37
N PHE A 1044 -7.95 16.96 13.36
CA PHE A 1044 -8.30 16.76 14.78
C PHE A 1044 -9.63 17.47 15.14
N GLU A 1045 -10.10 17.26 16.36
CA GLU A 1045 -11.25 17.93 16.96
C GLU A 1045 -10.75 18.64 18.23
N ASP A 1046 -10.62 19.97 18.22
CA ASP A 1046 -10.09 20.78 19.33
C ASP A 1046 -11.05 20.78 20.54
N LEU A 1047 -10.89 19.79 21.44
CA LEU A 1047 -11.76 19.60 22.60
C LEU A 1047 -11.44 20.59 23.74
N ASN A 1048 -10.21 21.10 23.81
CA ASN A 1048 -9.75 21.96 24.90
C ASN A 1048 -9.65 23.46 24.55
N GLY A 1049 -9.71 23.82 23.27
CA GLY A 1049 -9.76 25.20 22.76
C GLY A 1049 -8.39 25.86 22.60
N ASN A 1050 -7.31 25.08 22.48
CA ASN A 1050 -5.96 25.57 22.34
C ASN A 1050 -5.46 25.62 20.88
N GLY A 1051 -6.22 25.04 19.94
CA GLY A 1051 -5.86 24.92 18.54
C GLY A 1051 -4.74 23.91 18.24
N MET A 1052 -4.54 22.87 19.05
CA MET A 1052 -3.50 21.83 18.86
C MET A 1052 -4.06 20.43 19.14
N PRO A 1053 -3.55 19.38 18.46
CA PRO A 1053 -3.86 17.98 18.76
C PRO A 1053 -2.95 17.45 19.88
N ASP A 1054 -3.10 17.97 21.11
CA ASP A 1054 -2.24 17.64 22.26
C ASP A 1054 -2.84 16.63 23.24
N LEU A 1055 -4.17 16.44 23.26
CA LEU A 1055 -4.82 15.28 23.87
C LEU A 1055 -4.99 14.17 22.84
N ARG A 1056 -5.10 12.90 23.27
CA ARG A 1056 -5.20 11.76 22.33
C ARG A 1056 -6.61 11.66 21.74
N GLU A 1057 -7.59 11.94 22.58
CA GLU A 1057 -9.03 11.97 22.29
C GLU A 1057 -9.44 13.01 21.23
N GLU A 1058 -8.52 13.88 20.80
CA GLU A 1058 -8.72 14.90 19.78
C GLU A 1058 -8.37 14.40 18.36
N TRP A 1059 -7.61 13.32 18.21
CA TRP A 1059 -7.13 12.84 16.90
C TRP A 1059 -7.06 11.32 16.72
N ASP A 1060 -7.19 10.53 17.78
CA ASP A 1060 -7.05 9.06 17.79
C ASP A 1060 -8.11 8.47 18.75
N THR A 1061 -9.28 8.14 18.17
CA THR A 1061 -10.48 7.65 18.87
C THR A 1061 -11.06 6.38 18.24
N LEU A 1062 -10.62 6.05 17.03
CA LEU A 1062 -11.02 4.88 16.26
C LEU A 1062 -9.85 3.89 16.15
N ASP A 1063 -10.16 2.66 15.71
CA ASP A 1063 -9.16 1.78 15.12
C ASP A 1063 -9.05 2.00 13.60
N GLY A 1064 -7.99 1.47 12.98
CA GLY A 1064 -7.82 1.43 11.53
C GLY A 1064 -8.94 0.75 10.71
N THR A 1065 -10.00 0.21 11.33
CA THR A 1065 -11.23 -0.26 10.66
C THR A 1065 -12.40 0.72 10.77
N GLY A 1066 -12.22 1.82 11.51
CA GLY A 1066 -13.21 2.87 11.76
C GLY A 1066 -14.15 2.59 12.93
N ASN A 1067 -13.86 1.61 13.79
CA ASN A 1067 -14.64 1.34 15.00
C ASN A 1067 -14.06 2.11 16.19
N ALA A 1068 -14.92 2.60 17.09
CA ALA A 1068 -14.46 3.38 18.25
C ALA A 1068 -13.64 2.52 19.23
N LEU A 1069 -12.40 2.92 19.48
CA LEU A 1069 -11.42 2.21 20.31
C LEU A 1069 -11.09 3.05 21.56
N PRO A 1070 -11.53 2.64 22.78
CA PRO A 1070 -11.27 3.40 24.00
C PRO A 1070 -9.76 3.56 24.29
N GLY A 1071 -9.25 4.77 24.04
CA GLY A 1071 -7.85 5.11 24.21
C GLY A 1071 -6.98 5.02 22.95
N GLY A 1072 -7.55 4.73 21.77
CA GLY A 1072 -6.88 4.86 20.46
C GLY A 1072 -5.87 3.77 20.08
N ASP A 1073 -5.56 3.65 18.78
CA ASP A 1073 -4.54 2.72 18.25
C ASP A 1073 -3.15 3.36 18.03
N GLY A 1074 -3.06 4.69 17.93
CA GLY A 1074 -1.82 5.46 17.81
C GLY A 1074 -1.65 6.12 16.43
N ILE A 1075 -2.59 5.84 15.55
CA ILE A 1075 -2.70 6.39 14.20
C ILE A 1075 -3.85 7.42 14.21
N PRO A 1076 -3.71 8.58 13.55
CA PRO A 1076 -4.80 9.54 13.48
C PRO A 1076 -6.04 8.96 12.77
N ASP A 1077 -7.24 9.30 13.25
CA ASP A 1077 -8.57 8.96 12.69
C ASP A 1077 -8.82 9.49 11.25
N THR A 1078 -7.80 10.10 10.65
CA THR A 1078 -7.75 10.66 9.30
C THR A 1078 -6.58 10.14 8.46
N PHE A 1079 -5.70 9.32 9.03
CA PHE A 1079 -4.56 8.70 8.35
C PHE A 1079 -4.87 7.23 8.04
N PHE A 1080 -4.60 6.80 6.81
CA PHE A 1080 -4.73 5.41 6.41
C PHE A 1080 -3.43 4.93 5.78
N ASP A 1081 -2.70 4.05 6.46
CA ASP A 1081 -1.54 3.39 5.90
C ASP A 1081 -1.98 2.37 4.84
N LEU A 1082 -1.60 2.62 3.57
CA LEU A 1082 -1.91 1.73 2.45
C LEU A 1082 -0.68 0.93 2.01
N SER A 1083 0.17 0.54 2.96
CA SER A 1083 1.21 -0.49 2.83
C SER A 1083 0.65 -1.82 2.30
N ASN A 1084 -0.61 -2.13 2.61
CA ASN A 1084 -1.44 -3.07 1.87
C ASN A 1084 -2.42 -2.28 0.97
N PRO A 1085 -2.21 -2.23 -0.36
CA PRO A 1085 -3.10 -1.48 -1.26
C PRO A 1085 -4.55 -1.97 -1.28
N GLY A 1086 -4.84 -3.19 -0.84
CA GLY A 1086 -6.20 -3.70 -0.70
C GLY A 1086 -7.06 -2.91 0.29
N LEU A 1087 -6.43 -2.19 1.23
CA LEU A 1087 -7.10 -1.33 2.20
C LEU A 1087 -7.61 0.00 1.59
N LEU A 1088 -7.25 0.35 0.35
CA LEU A 1088 -7.63 1.64 -0.26
C LEU A 1088 -9.15 1.81 -0.41
N GLU A 1089 -9.88 0.77 -0.83
CA GLU A 1089 -11.35 0.87 -0.93
C GLU A 1089 -12.03 0.97 0.45
N PRO A 1090 -11.67 0.15 1.47
CA PRO A 1090 -12.05 0.36 2.86
C PRO A 1090 -11.76 1.77 3.38
N ALA A 1091 -10.53 2.28 3.22
CA ALA A 1091 -10.10 3.60 3.69
C ALA A 1091 -10.92 4.74 3.06
N LEU A 1092 -11.14 4.71 1.74
CA LEU A 1092 -11.99 5.67 1.05
C LEU A 1092 -13.45 5.60 1.53
N ASN A 1093 -13.98 4.40 1.74
CA ASN A 1093 -15.34 4.22 2.27
C ASN A 1093 -15.47 4.74 3.72
N ALA A 1094 -14.44 4.57 4.56
CA ALA A 1094 -14.39 5.08 5.93
C ALA A 1094 -14.34 6.63 5.93
N ALA A 1095 -13.38 7.22 5.21
CA ALA A 1095 -13.25 8.67 5.07
C ALA A 1095 -14.54 9.31 4.53
N PHE A 1096 -15.10 8.80 3.43
CA PHE A 1096 -16.35 9.31 2.86
C PHE A 1096 -17.56 9.12 3.79
N THR A 1097 -17.52 8.19 4.73
CA THR A 1097 -18.55 8.03 5.76
C THR A 1097 -18.37 9.04 6.90
N ARG A 1098 -17.15 9.28 7.39
CA ARG A 1098 -16.87 10.34 8.38
C ARG A 1098 -17.26 11.73 7.84
N ILE A 1099 -16.88 12.06 6.60
CA ILE A 1099 -17.22 13.33 5.95
C ILE A 1099 -18.74 13.55 5.87
N ARG A 1100 -19.52 12.52 5.52
CA ARG A 1100 -20.98 12.62 5.47
C ARG A 1100 -21.61 12.76 6.86
N ALA A 1101 -21.01 12.17 7.89
CA ALA A 1101 -21.48 12.26 9.26
C ALA A 1101 -21.21 13.64 9.89
N THR A 1102 -20.01 14.20 9.72
CA THR A 1102 -19.61 15.50 10.30
C THR A 1102 -20.21 16.70 9.56
N ALA A 1103 -20.52 16.58 8.26
CA ALA A 1103 -21.04 17.67 7.44
C ALA A 1103 -22.25 18.43 8.04
N ALA A 1104 -23.17 17.72 8.70
CA ALA A 1104 -24.31 18.35 9.37
C ALA A 1104 -23.90 19.21 10.57
N GLN A 1105 -22.88 18.77 11.33
CA GLN A 1105 -22.32 19.50 12.46
C GLN A 1105 -21.53 20.73 11.98
N THR A 1106 -20.69 20.58 10.95
CA THR A 1106 -19.96 21.70 10.32
C THR A 1106 -20.91 22.79 9.86
N ARG A 1107 -22.03 22.42 9.22
CA ARG A 1107 -23.04 23.37 8.76
C ARG A 1107 -23.73 24.09 9.92
N ALA A 1108 -24.12 23.38 10.98
CA ALA A 1108 -24.73 23.99 12.16
C ALA A 1108 -23.78 24.97 12.88
N ALA A 1109 -22.51 24.58 13.06
CA ALA A 1109 -21.48 25.44 13.65
C ALA A 1109 -21.19 26.70 12.79
N CYS A 1110 -21.29 26.59 11.47
CA CYS A 1110 -21.08 27.70 10.54
C CYS A 1110 -22.25 28.69 10.48
N LEU A 1111 -23.50 28.21 10.58
CA LEU A 1111 -24.70 29.06 10.59
C LEU A 1111 -24.92 29.77 11.93
N GLY A 1112 -24.45 29.20 13.04
CA GLY A 1112 -24.66 29.75 14.38
C GLY A 1112 -26.06 29.46 14.95
N PRO A 1113 -26.40 30.06 16.11
CA PRO A 1113 -27.68 29.83 16.76
C PRO A 1113 -28.86 30.52 16.05
N ASP A 1114 -30.03 29.92 16.25
CA ASP A 1114 -31.37 30.49 16.08
C ASP A 1114 -32.02 30.34 17.47
N SER A 1115 -32.19 31.47 18.17
CA SER A 1115 -32.54 31.52 19.59
C SER A 1115 -34.04 31.49 19.88
N ASP A 1116 -34.91 31.62 18.87
CA ASP A 1116 -36.37 31.55 19.04
C ASP A 1116 -37.11 30.53 18.15
N GLY A 1117 -36.43 30.01 17.12
CA GLY A 1117 -36.88 28.91 16.28
C GLY A 1117 -37.74 29.32 15.09
N ASP A 1118 -37.65 30.58 14.63
CA ASP A 1118 -38.41 31.05 13.46
C ASP A 1118 -37.80 30.67 12.10
N GLY A 1119 -36.51 30.31 12.07
CA GLY A 1119 -35.75 29.98 10.87
C GLY A 1119 -34.74 31.05 10.42
N VAL A 1120 -34.59 32.16 11.14
CA VAL A 1120 -33.57 33.20 10.92
C VAL A 1120 -32.52 33.13 12.03
N ILE A 1121 -31.24 33.08 11.66
CA ILE A 1121 -30.13 32.96 12.62
C ILE A 1121 -29.85 34.29 13.34
N ASP A 1122 -29.46 34.22 14.62
CA ASP A 1122 -29.28 35.33 15.55
C ASP A 1122 -28.42 36.49 15.02
N ILE A 1123 -27.52 36.22 14.06
CA ILE A 1123 -26.59 37.22 13.51
C ILE A 1123 -27.20 38.09 12.40
N VAL A 1124 -28.34 37.72 11.82
CA VAL A 1124 -29.08 38.53 10.82
C VAL A 1124 -30.55 38.74 11.16
N ASP A 1125 -31.07 38.07 12.19
CA ASP A 1125 -32.42 38.25 12.71
C ASP A 1125 -32.61 39.63 13.39
N ASN A 1126 -33.61 40.40 12.98
CA ASN A 1126 -33.95 41.69 13.57
C ASN A 1126 -34.78 41.64 14.87
N CYS A 1127 -35.10 40.46 15.41
CA CYS A 1127 -35.77 40.33 16.72
C CYS A 1127 -35.26 39.27 17.73
N LYS A 1128 -34.34 38.36 17.37
CA LYS A 1128 -33.50 37.42 18.19
C LYS A 1128 -34.16 36.46 19.19
N VAL A 1129 -35.30 36.82 19.76
CA VAL A 1129 -35.97 36.16 20.89
C VAL A 1129 -37.50 36.30 20.81
N VAL A 1130 -38.03 36.73 19.65
CA VAL A 1130 -39.44 37.02 19.38
C VAL A 1130 -39.77 36.65 17.91
N PRO A 1131 -40.25 35.44 17.62
CA PRO A 1131 -40.35 34.89 16.27
C PRO A 1131 -41.05 35.81 15.24
N ASN A 1132 -40.34 36.15 14.16
CA ASN A 1132 -40.81 36.95 13.04
C ASN A 1132 -40.14 36.56 11.71
N ALA A 1133 -40.37 35.34 11.21
CA ALA A 1133 -39.73 34.80 10.00
C ALA A 1133 -39.99 35.59 8.68
N ASN A 1134 -40.77 36.67 8.73
CA ASN A 1134 -40.93 37.66 7.65
C ASN A 1134 -39.96 38.86 7.75
N GLN A 1135 -39.18 38.95 8.83
CA GLN A 1135 -38.19 39.97 9.18
C GLN A 1135 -38.69 41.40 8.99
N ARG A 1136 -39.98 41.64 9.27
CA ARG A 1136 -40.62 42.93 9.00
C ARG A 1136 -40.10 44.02 9.93
N ASP A 1137 -39.35 44.93 9.34
CA ASP A 1137 -38.93 46.25 9.85
C ASP A 1137 -39.51 47.30 8.87
N SER A 1138 -40.24 48.29 9.38
CA SER A 1138 -40.99 49.29 8.58
C SER A 1138 -40.35 50.68 8.59
N ASN A 1139 -39.62 51.03 9.65
CA ASN A 1139 -38.90 52.28 9.87
C ASN A 1139 -37.43 52.22 9.42
N GLN A 1140 -36.89 51.01 9.18
CA GLN A 1140 -35.54 50.69 8.71
C GLN A 1140 -34.43 51.06 9.69
N ASP A 1141 -34.65 50.81 10.99
CA ASP A 1141 -33.66 51.04 12.05
C ASP A 1141 -32.86 49.79 12.45
N GLY A 1142 -33.26 48.60 11.99
CA GLY A 1142 -32.62 47.32 12.31
C GLY A 1142 -33.31 46.50 13.42
N TYR A 1143 -34.44 46.96 13.96
CA TYR A 1143 -35.30 46.20 14.85
C TYR A 1143 -36.63 45.84 14.14
N GLY A 1144 -37.08 44.60 14.27
CA GLY A 1144 -38.35 44.18 13.67
C GLY A 1144 -39.57 44.74 14.41
N ASN A 1145 -40.64 45.10 13.70
CA ASN A 1145 -41.91 45.64 14.25
C ASN A 1145 -42.52 44.80 15.39
N VAL A 1146 -42.16 43.52 15.53
CA VAL A 1146 -42.68 42.64 16.58
C VAL A 1146 -42.00 42.85 17.95
N CYS A 1147 -40.77 43.35 17.93
CA CYS A 1147 -39.88 43.59 19.07
C CYS A 1147 -39.42 45.07 19.18
N ASP A 1148 -39.76 45.91 18.20
CA ASP A 1148 -39.74 47.36 18.32
C ASP A 1148 -41.10 47.90 18.80
N ALA A 1149 -41.05 48.95 19.63
CA ALA A 1149 -42.17 49.81 19.98
C ALA A 1149 -41.69 51.25 20.31
N ASP A 1150 -40.44 51.57 19.97
CA ASP A 1150 -39.71 52.81 20.24
C ASP A 1150 -39.98 53.80 19.10
N LEU A 1151 -41.25 54.19 18.95
CA LEU A 1151 -41.79 54.96 17.82
C LEU A 1151 -41.22 56.40 17.68
N ASP A 1152 -40.36 56.86 18.59
CA ASP A 1152 -39.52 58.06 18.42
C ASP A 1152 -38.01 57.79 18.29
N ASN A 1153 -37.59 56.52 18.24
CA ASN A 1153 -36.22 56.03 18.08
C ASN A 1153 -35.25 56.58 19.15
N SER A 1154 -35.70 56.75 20.39
CA SER A 1154 -34.89 57.22 21.53
C SER A 1154 -34.08 56.13 22.25
N GLY A 1155 -34.24 54.87 21.83
CA GLY A 1155 -33.63 53.66 22.39
C GLY A 1155 -34.39 53.06 23.57
N PHE A 1156 -35.58 53.55 23.92
CA PHE A 1156 -36.35 53.12 25.10
C PHE A 1156 -37.85 53.40 24.97
N VAL A 1157 -38.64 52.34 24.83
CA VAL A 1157 -40.11 52.38 24.74
C VAL A 1157 -40.71 53.03 25.98
N ASN A 1158 -41.17 54.27 25.86
CA ASN A 1158 -41.53 55.14 26.99
C ASN A 1158 -42.88 55.86 26.79
N THR A 1159 -43.12 56.89 27.60
CA THR A 1159 -44.37 57.67 27.58
C THR A 1159 -44.58 58.50 26.32
N VAL A 1160 -43.53 58.83 25.57
CA VAL A 1160 -43.62 59.54 24.28
C VAL A 1160 -44.13 58.58 23.20
N ASP A 1161 -43.59 57.37 23.13
CA ASP A 1161 -44.04 56.31 22.22
C ASP A 1161 -45.47 55.91 22.53
N LEU A 1162 -45.84 55.85 23.81
CA LEU A 1162 -47.23 55.62 24.21
C LEU A 1162 -48.16 56.77 23.81
N ALA A 1163 -47.65 57.98 23.54
CA ALA A 1163 -48.40 59.08 22.96
C ALA A 1163 -48.45 59.01 21.43
N LEU A 1164 -47.38 58.56 20.76
CA LEU A 1164 -47.35 58.32 19.31
C LEU A 1164 -48.23 57.14 18.91
N PHE A 1165 -48.08 55.99 19.57
CA PHE A 1165 -48.92 54.81 19.41
C PHE A 1165 -50.42 55.15 19.58
N LYS A 1166 -50.78 56.00 20.55
CA LYS A 1166 -52.16 56.48 20.74
C LYS A 1166 -52.67 57.40 19.64
N GLN A 1167 -51.80 58.13 18.94
CA GLN A 1167 -52.17 58.91 17.75
C GLN A 1167 -52.35 58.02 16.52
N ARG A 1168 -51.55 56.95 16.43
CA ARG A 1168 -51.60 55.93 15.37
C ARG A 1168 -52.70 54.87 15.60
N PHE A 1169 -53.31 54.80 16.78
CA PHE A 1169 -54.32 53.79 17.15
C PHE A 1169 -55.60 53.86 16.30
N GLY A 1170 -56.00 52.73 15.72
CA GLY A 1170 -57.12 52.64 14.78
C GLY A 1170 -56.78 53.06 13.35
N THR A 1171 -55.50 53.18 13.00
CA THR A 1171 -55.01 53.47 11.65
C THR A 1171 -54.30 52.25 11.03
N HIS A 1172 -53.78 52.41 9.81
CA HIS A 1172 -52.96 51.40 9.10
C HIS A 1172 -51.49 51.88 9.06
N ASP A 1173 -51.03 52.51 10.14
CA ASP A 1173 -49.66 52.99 10.28
C ASP A 1173 -48.71 51.81 10.45
N ALA A 1174 -47.71 51.71 9.57
CA ALA A 1174 -46.89 50.51 9.41
C ALA A 1174 -45.91 50.29 10.58
N ASP A 1175 -45.50 51.35 11.27
CA ASP A 1175 -44.53 51.25 12.37
C ASP A 1175 -45.24 50.76 13.64
N ALA A 1176 -46.44 51.29 13.92
CA ALA A 1176 -47.23 50.94 15.11
C ALA A 1176 -48.11 49.67 14.95
N ASP A 1177 -48.16 49.07 13.75
CA ASP A 1177 -48.77 47.78 13.46
C ASP A 1177 -47.80 46.65 13.88
N LEU A 1178 -47.66 46.47 15.20
CA LEU A 1178 -46.64 45.60 15.82
C LEU A 1178 -46.88 44.10 15.60
N ASN A 1179 -48.06 43.69 15.14
CA ASN A 1179 -48.37 42.30 14.82
C ASN A 1179 -48.40 41.98 13.32
N GLY A 1180 -48.48 42.98 12.43
CA GLY A 1180 -48.56 42.81 10.98
C GLY A 1180 -49.92 42.37 10.46
N ASP A 1181 -51.01 42.60 11.20
CA ASP A 1181 -52.39 42.39 10.72
C ASP A 1181 -52.91 43.56 9.85
N GLY A 1182 -52.17 44.67 9.83
CA GLY A 1182 -52.43 45.85 9.01
C GLY A 1182 -53.28 46.92 9.68
N PHE A 1183 -53.66 46.74 10.95
CA PHE A 1183 -54.44 47.71 11.73
C PHE A 1183 -53.86 47.89 13.14
N VAL A 1184 -53.40 49.09 13.47
CA VAL A 1184 -52.92 49.42 14.83
C VAL A 1184 -54.05 49.28 15.85
N ASN A 1185 -54.08 48.18 16.61
CA ASN A 1185 -55.25 47.78 17.40
C ASN A 1185 -54.91 47.33 18.83
N VAL A 1186 -55.88 46.68 19.49
CA VAL A 1186 -55.75 46.24 20.89
C VAL A 1186 -54.70 45.13 21.08
N VAL A 1187 -54.37 44.37 20.04
CA VAL A 1187 -53.31 43.36 20.04
C VAL A 1187 -51.93 44.03 20.06
N ASP A 1188 -51.72 45.07 19.25
CA ASP A 1188 -50.50 45.86 19.23
C ASP A 1188 -50.33 46.62 20.54
N LEU A 1189 -51.42 47.14 21.10
CA LEU A 1189 -51.43 47.72 22.45
C LEU A 1189 -51.09 46.69 23.54
N ALA A 1190 -51.21 45.39 23.28
CA ALA A 1190 -50.74 44.35 24.18
C ALA A 1190 -49.24 44.09 23.98
N ARG A 1191 -48.73 44.03 22.74
CA ARG A 1191 -47.29 43.94 22.43
C ARG A 1191 -46.51 45.15 22.98
N PHE A 1192 -46.96 46.36 22.67
CA PHE A 1192 -46.42 47.62 23.17
C PHE A 1192 -46.26 47.62 24.70
N LYS A 1193 -47.25 47.11 25.45
CA LYS A 1193 -47.21 47.00 26.93
C LYS A 1193 -46.22 45.97 27.45
N GLN A 1194 -45.84 44.98 26.65
CA GLN A 1194 -44.79 44.01 27.01
C GLN A 1194 -43.38 44.59 26.82
N MET A 1195 -43.25 45.63 25.99
CA MET A 1195 -42.00 46.33 25.69
C MET A 1195 -41.82 47.62 26.51
N PHE A 1196 -42.90 48.26 26.95
CA PHE A 1196 -42.84 49.51 27.74
C PHE A 1196 -41.88 49.44 28.94
N GLY A 1197 -40.89 50.33 28.96
CA GLY A 1197 -39.81 50.38 29.93
C GLY A 1197 -38.55 49.56 29.56
N LYS A 1198 -38.45 49.08 28.32
CA LYS A 1198 -37.28 48.37 27.75
C LYS A 1198 -36.74 49.09 26.51
N PRO A 1199 -35.51 48.81 26.08
CA PRO A 1199 -35.09 49.07 24.70
C PRO A 1199 -35.85 48.16 23.71
N PRO A 1200 -35.85 48.50 22.41
CA PRO A 1200 -36.32 47.59 21.36
C PRO A 1200 -35.40 46.36 21.20
N GLY A 1201 -35.88 45.33 20.51
CA GLY A 1201 -35.11 44.11 20.24
C GLY A 1201 -35.04 43.14 21.42
N PRO A 1202 -33.90 42.42 21.61
CA PRO A 1202 -32.62 42.55 20.91
C PRO A 1202 -32.68 42.25 19.40
N SER A 1203 -31.65 42.66 18.66
CA SER A 1203 -31.49 42.43 17.20
C SER A 1203 -30.08 41.91 16.89
N GLY A 1204 -29.93 41.14 15.81
CA GLY A 1204 -28.68 40.74 15.16
C GLY A 1204 -28.07 41.84 14.31
N LEU A 1205 -28.92 42.66 13.69
CA LEU A 1205 -28.51 43.78 12.84
C LEU A 1205 -28.00 44.98 13.64
N HIS A 1206 -28.43 45.12 14.91
CA HIS A 1206 -28.02 46.21 15.79
C HIS A 1206 -27.57 45.70 17.17
N PRO A 1207 -26.25 45.71 17.48
CA PRO A 1207 -25.67 45.22 18.73
C PRO A 1207 -25.72 46.21 19.90
#